data_AF-A0AA36HVL3-F1
#
_entry.id   AF-A0AA36HVL3-F1
#
_cell.length_a   1.000
_cell.length_b   1.000
_cell.length_c   1.000
_cell.angle_alpha   90.00
_cell.angle_beta   90.00
_cell.angle_gamma   90.00
#
_symmetry.space_group_name_H-M   'P 1'
#
loop_
_entity.id
_entity.type
_entity.pdbx_description
1 polymer ?
#
loop_
_entity_poly.entity_id
_entity_poly.type
_entity_poly.pdbx_seq_one_letter_code
_entity_poly.pdbx_strand_id
1 'polypeptide(L)'
;MWFRPTALGRASGALAHVGCALGCAGRALSRANSVVQRSGATVGQVLEKAHSRQELSADDAEVLFRAAGSELGALQQAADALRKEAVGEEVTYVVNRNINFTNVCVKRCGFCAFSRTGRDQEGYFLPLEEVLRRVQEAKELGATEICVQAGLAPNMAPALYEDIARAIKAEHPELHLHAFSPEEVLWGARRNNVPLEDYLARLKAAGVDSLPGTSAEILDDKLRAQVAKGRLSVEEWVAVVSTAHRLGLPTTSTMMFGFCESPRQLANHMVLLREIQKKAEASDVVGFTEFVPLGFVASEAPMWKRAGALQVRPGPTGVEVLKAHAVARLVLNPLLPGGIRNLQVSWVKEGFKMAQLMLTAGANDLGGTLMNESISTAAGAGHGQLAAPKDLRRLAWELGRGCAQRSTSYERLKSFACPGTDWDRIEAETKGALDQVDVARFGSFQELVASPDYRFKGSGNRKGKGPMAGSSRGYSTARAATVSDQSADLSIGDRVVTYSPSFTLVPTYECFNVCSYCNFRKDVTREGADWMSEQQARRKLESLVGTGVEEILVMSGEVHPRARNRAAWVSMAEKVCSTALELGFLPHTNIGPLGRSEMARLKEVNASMGLMLEQTVALAVHDFAPSKEPSMRMAQLRQAGELKVPFTTGLLLGIGETTCQRLEALDALAEVAEEFGHVQEVILQPHSLGSSQKLRDPADVAASLPEVVAAARKRLPPGVRIQVPPNLILHHTRGAEILRECLANGARDLGGISPRDEVNPDFAFPVLEELRKLLTEEGYILQSRLPVYPQHFEWLSERVRRNLR
;
A
#
# COMPACT_ATOMS: atom_id res chain seq x y z
N MET A 1 -77.82 24.96 22.41
CA MET A 1 -77.50 23.53 22.60
C MET A 1 -76.00 23.39 22.37
N TRP A 2 -75.17 23.35 23.43
CA TRP A 2 -74.79 22.13 24.19
C TRP A 2 -74.00 21.16 23.26
N PHE A 3 -72.76 20.71 23.49
CA PHE A 3 -71.78 20.78 24.58
C PHE A 3 -70.37 20.46 24.00
N ARG A 4 -69.31 20.88 24.70
CA ARG A 4 -67.89 20.44 24.57
C ARG A 4 -67.65 19.29 25.63
N PRO A 5 -66.44 18.83 25.98
CA PRO A 5 -65.56 17.77 25.39
C PRO A 5 -65.07 16.69 26.42
N THR A 6 -64.20 15.74 26.01
CA THR A 6 -63.08 15.14 26.80
C THR A 6 -62.04 14.54 25.80
N ALA A 7 -60.79 15.02 25.64
CA ALA A 7 -59.54 14.89 26.44
C ALA A 7 -59.06 13.42 26.58
N LEU A 8 -57.83 12.95 26.30
CA LEU A 8 -56.42 13.44 26.28
C LEU A 8 -55.60 12.56 25.28
N GLY A 9 -54.38 12.84 24.78
CA GLY A 9 -53.42 13.92 25.01
C GLY A 9 -52.05 13.70 24.29
N ARG A 10 -51.35 14.83 24.09
CA ARG A 10 -49.89 15.08 23.95
C ARG A 10 -49.08 14.48 22.79
N ALA A 11 -48.73 15.33 21.81
CA ALA A 11 -47.34 15.74 21.52
C ALA A 11 -47.31 16.77 20.36
N SER A 12 -47.48 18.05 20.68
CA SER A 12 -47.23 19.17 19.76
C SER A 12 -46.17 20.07 20.41
N GLY A 13 -44.91 19.93 20.00
CA GLY A 13 -43.81 20.68 20.60
C GLY A 13 -42.44 20.30 20.06
N ALA A 14 -42.22 20.44 18.74
CA ALA A 14 -40.87 20.33 18.16
C ALA A 14 -40.66 21.08 16.84
N LEU A 15 -41.61 21.89 16.36
CA LEU A 15 -41.51 22.57 15.05
C LEU A 15 -41.56 24.11 15.12
N ALA A 16 -41.45 24.70 16.31
CA ALA A 16 -41.44 26.15 16.50
C ALA A 16 -40.11 26.72 17.06
N HIS A 17 -39.07 25.90 17.23
CA HIS A 17 -37.79 26.34 17.81
C HIS A 17 -36.59 26.43 16.86
N VAL A 18 -36.77 26.17 15.55
CA VAL A 18 -35.69 26.34 14.55
C VAL A 18 -35.77 27.69 13.81
N GLY A 19 -36.94 28.34 13.80
CA GLY A 19 -37.15 29.62 13.08
C GLY A 19 -36.69 30.88 13.83
N CYS A 20 -36.43 30.81 15.14
CA CYS A 20 -36.11 32.00 15.95
C CYS A 20 -34.61 32.14 16.27
N ALA A 21 -33.81 31.07 16.13
CA ALA A 21 -32.36 31.11 16.34
C ALA A 21 -31.59 31.66 15.13
N LEU A 22 -32.16 31.55 13.92
CA LEU A 22 -31.59 32.10 12.69
C LEU A 22 -31.84 33.61 12.51
N GLY A 23 -32.88 34.17 13.16
CA GLY A 23 -33.22 35.58 13.07
C GLY A 23 -32.39 36.52 13.95
N CYS A 24 -31.85 36.02 15.08
CA CYS A 24 -31.04 36.81 16.00
C CYS A 24 -29.53 36.78 15.66
N ALA A 25 -29.03 35.73 15.01
CA ALA A 25 -27.66 35.69 14.47
C ALA A 25 -27.46 36.65 13.28
N GLY A 26 -28.53 36.93 12.52
CA GLY A 26 -28.50 37.82 11.35
C GLY A 26 -28.26 39.31 11.64
N ARG A 27 -28.49 39.77 12.87
CA ARG A 27 -28.25 41.19 13.25
C ARG A 27 -26.87 41.44 13.88
N ALA A 28 -26.18 40.39 14.33
CA ALA A 28 -24.79 40.49 14.78
C ALA A 28 -23.81 40.44 13.59
N LEU A 29 -24.19 39.79 12.48
CA LEU A 29 -23.41 39.70 11.25
C LEU A 29 -23.44 40.98 10.39
N SER A 30 -24.39 41.90 10.62
CA SER A 30 -24.51 43.13 9.83
C SER A 30 -23.58 44.28 10.26
N ARG A 31 -22.85 44.14 11.38
CA ARG A 31 -21.88 45.15 11.87
C ARG A 31 -20.42 44.76 11.69
N ALA A 32 -20.12 43.53 11.28
CA ALA A 32 -18.78 43.11 10.85
C ALA A 32 -18.58 43.25 9.32
N ASN A 33 -19.60 43.70 8.60
CA ASN A 33 -19.66 43.71 7.13
C ASN A 33 -19.12 45.01 6.49
N SER A 34 -18.35 45.82 7.21
CA SER A 34 -17.77 47.07 6.69
C SER A 34 -16.25 47.02 6.49
N VAL A 35 -15.61 45.87 6.65
CA VAL A 35 -14.19 45.70 6.32
C VAL A 35 -14.02 44.33 5.64
N VAL A 36 -13.50 44.35 4.41
CA VAL A 36 -13.24 43.21 3.49
C VAL A 36 -14.28 43.07 2.36
N GLN A 37 -14.27 44.06 1.45
CA GLN A 37 -14.63 43.82 0.05
C GLN A 37 -13.41 43.22 -0.68
N ARG A 38 -13.42 41.89 -0.83
CA ARG A 38 -12.88 41.16 -2.00
C ARG A 38 -13.79 39.95 -2.22
N SER A 39 -14.77 40.13 -3.10
CA SER A 39 -15.90 39.22 -3.35
C SER A 39 -15.46 37.86 -3.92
N GLY A 40 -15.79 36.78 -3.22
CA GLY A 40 -15.85 35.41 -3.73
C GLY A 40 -17.04 34.69 -3.09
N ALA A 41 -17.69 33.77 -3.82
CA ALA A 41 -18.80 32.98 -3.27
C ALA A 41 -18.32 32.10 -2.10
N THR A 42 -19.14 31.95 -1.07
CA THR A 42 -18.84 31.04 0.06
C THR A 42 -19.23 29.60 -0.26
N VAL A 43 -18.68 28.62 0.46
CA VAL A 43 -19.06 27.20 0.30
C VAL A 43 -20.57 27.02 0.46
N GLY A 44 -21.17 27.65 1.48
CA GLY A 44 -22.62 27.59 1.70
C GLY A 44 -23.45 28.12 0.53
N GLN A 45 -23.02 29.22 -0.10
CA GLN A 45 -23.71 29.75 -1.29
C GLN A 45 -23.62 28.81 -2.48
N VAL A 46 -22.47 28.14 -2.67
CA VAL A 46 -22.29 27.17 -3.75
C VAL A 46 -23.11 25.90 -3.49
N LEU A 47 -23.17 25.42 -2.25
CA LEU A 47 -24.01 24.27 -1.89
C LEU A 47 -25.50 24.58 -2.08
N GLU A 48 -25.94 25.81 -1.81
CA GLU A 48 -27.33 26.24 -2.09
C GLU A 48 -27.64 26.24 -3.59
N LYS A 49 -26.71 26.71 -4.44
CA LYS A 49 -26.83 26.58 -5.90
C LYS A 49 -26.99 25.12 -6.31
N ALA A 50 -26.14 24.23 -5.79
CA ALA A 50 -26.18 22.81 -6.10
C ALA A 50 -27.51 22.17 -5.67
N HIS A 51 -27.99 22.50 -4.47
CA HIS A 51 -29.28 22.05 -3.95
C HIS A 51 -30.46 22.54 -4.80
N SER A 52 -30.40 23.80 -5.25
CA SER A 52 -31.35 24.40 -6.18
C SER A 52 -31.21 23.91 -7.63
N ARG A 53 -30.42 22.86 -7.87
CA ARG A 53 -30.16 22.27 -9.20
C ARG A 53 -29.66 23.31 -10.21
N GLN A 54 -28.83 24.24 -9.77
CA GLN A 54 -28.11 25.14 -10.66
C GLN A 54 -26.79 24.50 -11.10
N GLU A 55 -26.41 24.74 -12.35
CA GLU A 55 -25.13 24.30 -12.86
C GLU A 55 -23.98 25.04 -12.15
N LEU A 56 -23.02 24.27 -11.62
CA LEU A 56 -21.85 24.84 -10.95
C LEU A 56 -20.76 25.19 -11.96
N SER A 57 -20.23 26.40 -11.87
CA SER A 57 -19.07 26.84 -12.66
C SER A 57 -17.75 26.29 -12.12
N ALA A 58 -16.66 26.48 -12.86
CA ALA A 58 -15.32 26.15 -12.36
C ALA A 58 -14.93 27.01 -11.13
N ASP A 59 -15.44 28.24 -11.02
CA ASP A 59 -15.25 29.10 -9.85
C ASP A 59 -15.95 28.50 -8.62
N ASP A 60 -17.19 28.07 -8.79
CA ASP A 60 -17.98 27.41 -7.75
C ASP A 60 -17.28 26.12 -7.28
N ALA A 61 -16.81 25.28 -8.20
CA ALA A 61 -16.09 24.05 -7.88
C ALA A 61 -14.76 24.32 -7.15
N GLU A 62 -14.01 25.36 -7.55
CA GLU A 62 -12.77 25.75 -6.86
C GLU A 62 -13.05 26.15 -5.40
N VAL A 63 -14.15 26.87 -5.14
CA VAL A 63 -14.59 27.21 -3.78
C VAL A 63 -14.85 25.94 -2.97
N LEU A 64 -15.55 24.95 -3.53
CA LEU A 64 -15.86 23.71 -2.81
C LEU A 64 -14.59 22.91 -2.45
N PHE A 65 -13.55 22.90 -3.29
CA PHE A 65 -12.28 22.25 -2.97
C PHE A 65 -11.58 22.86 -1.74
N ARG A 66 -11.88 24.12 -1.40
CA ARG A 66 -11.32 24.82 -0.24
C ARG A 66 -12.08 24.53 1.06
N ALA A 67 -13.23 23.86 1.01
CA ALA A 67 -14.05 23.55 2.18
C ALA A 67 -13.24 22.87 3.31
N ALA A 68 -13.37 23.32 4.54
CA ALA A 68 -12.66 22.76 5.69
C ALA A 68 -13.54 22.72 6.94
N GLY A 69 -13.15 21.92 7.94
CA GLY A 69 -13.91 21.82 9.19
C GLY A 69 -15.37 21.42 8.95
N SER A 70 -16.32 22.22 9.46
CA SER A 70 -17.76 21.97 9.30
C SER A 70 -18.24 22.05 7.84
N GLU A 71 -17.59 22.85 6.99
CA GLU A 71 -17.93 22.97 5.57
C GLU A 71 -17.66 21.67 4.81
N LEU A 72 -16.64 20.91 5.22
CA LEU A 72 -16.34 19.60 4.63
C LEU A 72 -17.48 18.60 4.90
N GLY A 73 -18.00 18.58 6.13
CA GLY A 73 -19.15 17.76 6.49
C GLY A 73 -20.41 18.13 5.69
N ALA A 74 -20.65 19.43 5.50
CA ALA A 74 -21.77 19.93 4.69
C ALA A 74 -21.62 19.53 3.21
N LEU A 75 -20.41 19.65 2.64
CA LEU A 75 -20.11 19.22 1.27
C LEU A 75 -20.35 17.72 1.08
N GLN A 76 -19.87 16.88 2.00
CA GLN A 76 -20.08 15.43 1.95
C GLN A 76 -21.57 15.07 2.01
N GLN A 77 -22.32 15.66 2.93
CA GLN A 77 -23.77 15.43 3.06
C GLN A 77 -24.54 15.88 1.82
N ALA A 78 -24.21 17.04 1.26
CA ALA A 78 -24.85 17.53 0.03
C ALA A 78 -24.60 16.58 -1.15
N ALA A 79 -23.37 16.10 -1.30
CA ALA A 79 -23.02 15.14 -2.35
C ALA A 79 -23.72 13.79 -2.17
N ASP A 80 -23.80 13.26 -0.94
CA ASP A 80 -24.48 11.99 -0.69
C ASP A 80 -26.01 12.09 -0.86
N ALA A 81 -26.60 13.22 -0.44
CA ALA A 81 -28.02 13.51 -0.67
C ALA A 81 -28.34 13.55 -2.17
N LEU A 82 -27.52 14.26 -2.96
CA LEU A 82 -27.68 14.30 -4.42
C LEU A 82 -27.48 12.92 -5.06
N ARG A 83 -26.49 12.14 -4.60
CA ARG A 83 -26.27 10.76 -5.05
C ARG A 83 -27.51 9.91 -4.79
N LYS A 84 -28.05 9.94 -3.57
CA LYS A 84 -29.26 9.20 -3.20
C LYS A 84 -30.44 9.56 -4.09
N GLU A 85 -30.65 10.85 -4.36
CA GLU A 85 -31.72 11.33 -5.23
C GLU A 85 -31.54 10.87 -6.69
N ALA A 86 -30.33 10.98 -7.23
CA ALA A 86 -30.06 10.74 -8.65
C ALA A 86 -29.94 9.25 -9.02
N VAL A 87 -29.37 8.44 -8.13
CA VAL A 87 -29.02 7.04 -8.42
C VAL A 87 -29.50 6.03 -7.38
N GLY A 88 -30.14 6.47 -6.30
CA GLY A 88 -30.67 5.59 -5.26
C GLY A 88 -29.61 5.05 -4.29
N GLU A 89 -29.98 3.99 -3.57
CA GLU A 89 -29.13 3.37 -2.54
C GLU A 89 -28.27 2.20 -3.04
N GLU A 90 -28.57 1.64 -4.21
CA GLU A 90 -27.84 0.48 -4.73
C GLU A 90 -26.43 0.86 -5.20
N VAL A 91 -25.43 0.12 -4.72
CA VAL A 91 -24.02 0.28 -5.09
C VAL A 91 -23.62 -0.80 -6.09
N THR A 92 -22.89 -0.43 -7.14
CA THR A 92 -22.56 -1.40 -8.20
C THR A 92 -21.10 -1.78 -8.28
N TYR A 93 -20.83 -2.95 -8.88
CA TYR A 93 -19.48 -3.40 -9.23
C TYR A 93 -19.52 -4.23 -10.51
N VAL A 94 -18.39 -4.32 -11.21
CA VAL A 94 -18.23 -5.18 -12.39
C VAL A 94 -17.20 -6.28 -12.12
N VAL A 95 -17.46 -7.49 -12.63
CA VAL A 95 -16.46 -8.56 -12.60
C VAL A 95 -15.61 -8.45 -13.86
N ASN A 96 -14.38 -7.99 -13.71
CA ASN A 96 -13.50 -7.67 -14.82
C ASN A 96 -12.07 -8.15 -14.61
N ARG A 97 -11.33 -8.23 -15.73
CA ARG A 97 -9.89 -8.47 -15.77
C ARG A 97 -9.20 -7.40 -16.59
N ASN A 98 -8.13 -6.83 -16.02
CA ASN A 98 -7.21 -5.99 -16.77
C ASN A 98 -6.17 -6.86 -17.47
N ILE A 99 -5.94 -6.62 -18.75
CA ILE A 99 -4.87 -7.27 -19.52
C ILE A 99 -4.00 -6.18 -20.12
N ASN A 100 -2.81 -6.04 -19.55
CA ASN A 100 -1.78 -5.23 -20.16
C ASN A 100 -0.87 -6.10 -21.01
N PHE A 101 -0.99 -5.99 -22.34
CA PHE A 101 -0.21 -6.84 -23.24
C PHE A 101 1.22 -6.35 -23.45
N THR A 102 1.56 -5.12 -23.08
CA THR A 102 2.95 -4.66 -22.95
C THR A 102 3.06 -3.49 -21.99
N ASN A 103 4.16 -3.41 -21.26
CA ASN A 103 4.54 -2.23 -20.48
C ASN A 103 5.57 -1.34 -21.20
N VAL A 104 6.01 -1.72 -22.41
CA VAL A 104 7.00 -0.95 -23.17
C VAL A 104 6.34 0.24 -23.85
N CYS A 105 6.87 1.45 -23.62
CA CYS A 105 6.27 2.67 -24.13
C CYS A 105 7.32 3.66 -24.66
N VAL A 106 7.03 4.28 -25.81
CA VAL A 106 7.84 5.38 -26.35
C VAL A 106 7.61 6.71 -25.63
N LYS A 107 6.51 6.84 -24.88
CA LYS A 107 6.19 8.05 -24.09
C LYS A 107 6.91 7.98 -22.74
N ARG A 108 7.24 9.15 -22.19
CA ARG A 108 7.96 9.28 -20.92
C ARG A 108 7.16 10.14 -19.94
N CYS A 109 6.01 9.62 -19.52
CA CYS A 109 5.17 10.30 -18.54
C CYS A 109 5.86 10.28 -17.17
N GLY A 110 5.95 11.44 -16.52
CA GLY A 110 6.55 11.60 -15.21
C GLY A 110 5.81 10.82 -14.12
N PHE A 111 4.49 10.69 -14.23
CA PHE A 111 3.68 9.97 -13.23
C PHE A 111 3.61 8.44 -13.45
N CYS A 112 4.04 7.93 -14.61
CA CYS A 112 3.77 6.54 -14.99
C CYS A 112 4.90 5.60 -14.54
N ALA A 113 4.66 4.89 -13.44
CA ALA A 113 5.53 3.85 -12.92
C ALA A 113 5.48 2.53 -13.72
N PHE A 114 4.40 2.32 -14.49
CA PHE A 114 4.21 1.11 -15.27
C PHE A 114 5.09 1.06 -16.52
N SER A 115 5.34 2.21 -17.15
CA SER A 115 6.05 2.24 -18.44
C SER A 115 7.52 1.85 -18.33
N ARG A 116 8.00 1.12 -19.33
CA ARG A 116 9.41 0.77 -19.54
C ARG A 116 9.87 1.24 -20.90
N THR A 117 11.14 1.62 -21.02
CA THR A 117 11.76 1.86 -22.32
C THR A 117 12.00 0.53 -23.01
N GLY A 118 12.10 0.54 -24.35
CA GLY A 118 12.41 -0.67 -25.13
C GLY A 118 13.81 -1.27 -24.88
N ARG A 119 14.59 -0.69 -23.95
CA ARG A 119 15.91 -1.18 -23.51
C ARG A 119 15.90 -1.70 -22.07
N ASP A 120 14.81 -1.51 -21.34
CA ASP A 120 14.72 -1.91 -19.94
C ASP A 120 14.52 -3.44 -19.88
N GLN A 121 15.20 -4.09 -18.93
CA GLN A 121 15.13 -5.55 -18.79
C GLN A 121 13.77 -6.04 -18.27
N GLU A 122 12.98 -5.13 -17.71
CA GLU A 122 11.61 -5.35 -17.21
C GLU A 122 10.54 -5.12 -18.27
N GLY A 123 10.93 -4.79 -19.50
CA GLY A 123 10.01 -4.66 -20.63
C GLY A 123 9.47 -6.02 -21.07
N TYR A 124 8.16 -6.18 -21.18
CA TYR A 124 7.52 -7.39 -21.71
C TYR A 124 6.56 -7.09 -22.85
N PHE A 125 6.23 -8.13 -23.62
CA PHE A 125 5.22 -8.12 -24.66
C PHE A 125 4.54 -9.49 -24.71
N LEU A 126 3.27 -9.54 -24.33
CA LEU A 126 2.48 -10.76 -24.33
C LEU A 126 2.13 -11.13 -25.78
N PRO A 127 2.36 -12.38 -26.20
CA PRO A 127 1.86 -12.85 -27.47
C PRO A 127 0.34 -13.09 -27.39
N LEU A 128 -0.31 -13.16 -28.54
CA LEU A 128 -1.78 -13.20 -28.62
C LEU A 128 -2.36 -14.42 -27.89
N GLU A 129 -1.68 -15.57 -27.96
CA GLU A 129 -2.09 -16.78 -27.26
C GLU A 129 -2.16 -16.60 -25.74
N GLU A 130 -1.25 -15.83 -25.15
CA GLU A 130 -1.26 -15.56 -23.70
C GLU A 130 -2.34 -14.53 -23.34
N VAL A 131 -2.64 -13.58 -24.22
CA VAL A 131 -3.79 -12.69 -24.06
C VAL A 131 -5.09 -13.50 -24.03
N LEU A 132 -5.29 -14.39 -25.00
CA LEU A 132 -6.49 -15.24 -25.08
C LEU A 132 -6.60 -16.21 -23.90
N ARG A 133 -5.49 -16.82 -23.47
CA ARG A 133 -5.48 -17.67 -22.26
C ARG A 133 -5.97 -16.91 -21.03
N ARG A 134 -5.54 -15.65 -20.84
CA ARG A 134 -5.98 -14.80 -19.72
C ARG A 134 -7.45 -14.40 -19.83
N VAL A 135 -7.96 -14.19 -21.06
CA VAL A 135 -9.38 -13.93 -21.32
C VAL A 135 -10.23 -15.15 -20.97
N GLN A 136 -9.84 -16.34 -21.45
CA GLN A 136 -10.50 -17.61 -21.12
C GLN A 136 -10.52 -17.84 -19.61
N GLU A 137 -9.40 -17.62 -18.92
CA GLU A 137 -9.34 -17.73 -17.46
C GLU A 137 -10.29 -16.73 -16.75
N ALA A 138 -10.37 -15.49 -17.24
CA ALA A 138 -11.31 -14.50 -16.68
C ALA A 138 -12.77 -14.94 -16.89
N LYS A 139 -13.07 -15.48 -18.08
CA LYS A 139 -14.41 -15.99 -18.41
C LYS A 139 -14.83 -17.13 -17.48
N GLU A 140 -13.95 -18.08 -17.23
CA GLU A 140 -14.18 -19.20 -16.31
C GLU A 140 -14.47 -18.72 -14.87
N LEU A 141 -13.88 -17.60 -14.48
CA LEU A 141 -14.09 -16.96 -13.19
C LEU A 141 -15.29 -16.02 -13.14
N GLY A 142 -16.06 -15.94 -14.24
CA GLY A 142 -17.31 -15.16 -14.32
C GLY A 142 -17.14 -13.70 -14.73
N ALA A 143 -16.02 -13.34 -15.35
CA ALA A 143 -15.84 -12.01 -15.91
C ALA A 143 -16.90 -11.70 -16.98
N THR A 144 -17.35 -10.46 -16.98
CA THR A 144 -18.25 -9.89 -18.00
C THR A 144 -17.57 -8.79 -18.81
N GLU A 145 -16.40 -8.34 -18.35
CA GLU A 145 -15.59 -7.30 -18.98
C GLU A 145 -14.12 -7.72 -19.04
N ILE A 146 -13.51 -7.49 -20.19
CA ILE A 146 -12.05 -7.50 -20.37
C ILE A 146 -11.60 -6.08 -20.67
N CYS A 147 -10.74 -5.55 -19.81
CA CYS A 147 -10.12 -4.24 -20.02
C CYS A 147 -8.72 -4.41 -20.62
N VAL A 148 -8.48 -3.91 -21.84
CA VAL A 148 -7.18 -4.04 -22.53
C VAL A 148 -6.53 -2.68 -22.71
N GLN A 149 -5.32 -2.51 -22.15
CA GLN A 149 -4.53 -1.28 -22.25
C GLN A 149 -3.05 -1.59 -22.28
N ALA A 150 -2.22 -0.80 -22.94
CA ALA A 150 -0.79 -1.07 -23.01
C ALA A 150 0.09 0.18 -23.15
N GLY A 151 1.40 -0.06 -23.02
CA GLY A 151 2.42 0.85 -23.50
C GLY A 151 2.48 0.91 -25.03
N LEU A 152 2.99 2.02 -25.56
CA LEU A 152 3.17 2.24 -26.98
C LEU A 152 4.53 1.70 -27.45
N ALA A 153 4.68 0.39 -27.58
CA ALA A 153 5.97 -0.21 -27.90
C ALA A 153 6.48 0.17 -29.32
N PRO A 154 7.79 0.39 -29.51
CA PRO A 154 8.33 0.68 -30.83
C PRO A 154 8.08 -0.52 -31.78
N ASN A 155 7.81 -0.23 -33.04
CA ASN A 155 7.59 -1.23 -34.11
C ASN A 155 6.42 -2.20 -33.90
N MET A 156 5.40 -1.86 -33.09
CA MET A 156 4.15 -2.65 -33.08
C MET A 156 3.54 -2.69 -34.49
N ALA A 157 3.06 -3.87 -34.87
CA ALA A 157 2.40 -4.08 -36.15
C ALA A 157 1.17 -3.16 -36.27
N PRO A 158 0.91 -2.54 -37.44
CA PRO A 158 -0.21 -1.60 -37.60
C PRO A 158 -1.58 -2.18 -37.23
N ALA A 159 -1.84 -3.45 -37.57
CA ALA A 159 -3.12 -4.12 -37.34
C ALA A 159 -3.28 -4.72 -35.92
N LEU A 160 -2.27 -4.65 -35.07
CA LEU A 160 -2.21 -5.41 -33.82
C LEU A 160 -3.40 -5.17 -32.89
N TYR A 161 -3.84 -3.92 -32.74
CA TYR A 161 -4.99 -3.59 -31.89
C TYR A 161 -6.29 -4.24 -32.41
N GLU A 162 -6.50 -4.22 -33.72
CA GLU A 162 -7.64 -4.87 -34.36
C GLU A 162 -7.51 -6.40 -34.31
N ASP A 163 -6.30 -6.95 -34.45
CA ASP A 163 -6.03 -8.38 -34.35
C ASP A 163 -6.36 -8.91 -32.95
N ILE A 164 -5.94 -8.20 -31.89
CA ILE A 164 -6.29 -8.54 -30.50
C ILE A 164 -7.81 -8.51 -30.31
N ALA A 165 -8.48 -7.43 -30.75
CA ALA A 165 -9.93 -7.31 -30.60
C ALA A 165 -10.69 -8.42 -31.34
N ARG A 166 -10.33 -8.68 -32.62
CA ARG A 166 -10.94 -9.74 -33.43
C ARG A 166 -10.74 -11.11 -32.82
N ALA A 167 -9.54 -11.40 -32.33
CA ALA A 167 -9.24 -12.69 -31.73
C ALA A 167 -10.04 -12.92 -30.45
N ILE A 168 -10.08 -11.93 -29.55
CA ILE A 168 -10.88 -12.01 -28.32
C ILE A 168 -12.35 -12.24 -28.65
N LYS A 169 -12.91 -11.49 -29.61
CA LYS A 169 -14.33 -11.60 -29.98
C LYS A 169 -14.68 -12.84 -30.80
N ALA A 170 -13.72 -13.44 -31.49
CA ALA A 170 -13.92 -14.70 -32.18
C ALA A 170 -14.09 -15.87 -31.19
N GLU A 171 -13.34 -15.87 -30.08
CA GLU A 171 -13.41 -16.93 -29.06
C GLU A 171 -14.47 -16.63 -27.99
N HIS A 172 -14.66 -15.36 -27.65
CA HIS A 172 -15.54 -14.89 -26.58
C HIS A 172 -16.41 -13.69 -27.01
N PRO A 173 -17.33 -13.88 -27.97
CA PRO A 173 -18.19 -12.79 -28.47
C PRO A 173 -19.05 -12.14 -27.38
N GLU A 174 -19.36 -12.86 -26.32
CA GLU A 174 -20.23 -12.43 -25.22
C GLU A 174 -19.53 -11.57 -24.15
N LEU A 175 -18.19 -11.51 -24.14
CA LEU A 175 -17.45 -10.65 -23.21
C LEU A 175 -17.43 -9.21 -23.73
N HIS A 176 -17.68 -8.23 -22.86
CA HIS A 176 -17.52 -6.82 -23.20
C HIS A 176 -16.03 -6.47 -23.28
N LEU A 177 -15.58 -5.97 -24.43
CA LEU A 177 -14.21 -5.55 -24.66
C LEU A 177 -14.08 -4.04 -24.46
N HIS A 178 -13.59 -3.65 -23.27
CA HIS A 178 -13.28 -2.28 -22.90
C HIS A 178 -11.81 -1.98 -23.21
N ALA A 179 -11.50 -1.48 -24.41
CA ALA A 179 -10.13 -1.53 -24.91
C ALA A 179 -9.61 -0.21 -25.48
N PHE A 180 -8.32 -0.01 -25.24
CA PHE A 180 -7.46 1.02 -25.83
C PHE A 180 -7.78 2.45 -25.40
N SER A 181 -6.82 3.07 -24.72
CA SER A 181 -6.91 4.48 -24.33
C SER A 181 -6.91 5.42 -25.54
N PRO A 182 -7.38 6.68 -25.37
CA PRO A 182 -7.32 7.69 -26.42
C PRO A 182 -5.93 7.88 -27.06
N GLU A 183 -4.86 7.74 -26.27
CA GLU A 183 -3.48 7.80 -26.79
C GLU A 183 -3.17 6.61 -27.71
N GLU A 184 -3.59 5.40 -27.34
CA GLU A 184 -3.39 4.18 -28.14
C GLU A 184 -4.20 4.23 -29.44
N VAL A 185 -5.44 4.71 -29.38
CA VAL A 185 -6.30 4.89 -30.56
C VAL A 185 -5.67 5.88 -31.54
N LEU A 186 -5.26 7.06 -31.06
CA LEU A 186 -4.64 8.08 -31.90
C LEU A 186 -3.32 7.60 -32.49
N TRP A 187 -2.54 6.86 -31.70
CA TRP A 187 -1.29 6.26 -32.18
C TRP A 187 -1.54 5.18 -33.23
N GLY A 188 -2.54 4.34 -33.05
CA GLY A 188 -2.97 3.32 -34.01
C GLY A 188 -3.42 3.92 -35.33
N ALA A 189 -4.25 4.97 -35.30
CA ALA A 189 -4.68 5.70 -36.49
C ALA A 189 -3.48 6.26 -37.28
N ARG A 190 -2.54 6.91 -36.57
CA ARG A 190 -1.29 7.44 -37.16
C ARG A 190 -0.39 6.35 -37.75
N ARG A 191 -0.22 5.23 -37.05
CA ARG A 191 0.56 4.07 -37.52
C ARG A 191 -0.03 3.44 -38.78
N ASN A 192 -1.36 3.45 -38.90
CA ASN A 192 -2.08 2.95 -40.08
C ASN A 192 -2.22 4.01 -41.18
N ASN A 193 -1.80 5.26 -40.93
CA ASN A 193 -1.97 6.40 -41.83
C ASN A 193 -3.43 6.56 -42.30
N VAL A 194 -4.38 6.44 -41.37
CA VAL A 194 -5.82 6.61 -41.62
C VAL A 194 -6.41 7.70 -40.74
N PRO A 195 -7.51 8.34 -41.17
CA PRO A 195 -8.29 9.24 -40.31
C PRO A 195 -8.71 8.57 -39.00
N LEU A 196 -8.81 9.38 -37.94
CA LEU A 196 -9.19 8.92 -36.60
C LEU A 196 -10.56 8.23 -36.58
N GLU A 197 -11.54 8.80 -37.28
CA GLU A 197 -12.90 8.27 -37.38
C GLU A 197 -12.92 6.88 -38.05
N ASP A 198 -12.22 6.74 -39.18
CA ASP A 198 -12.08 5.47 -39.88
C ASP A 198 -11.42 4.41 -39.00
N TYR A 199 -10.39 4.79 -38.24
CA TYR A 199 -9.71 3.87 -37.34
C TYR A 199 -10.58 3.43 -36.17
N LEU A 200 -11.35 4.34 -35.55
CA LEU A 200 -12.31 3.99 -34.51
C LEU A 200 -13.43 3.09 -35.05
N ALA A 201 -13.92 3.37 -36.26
CA ALA A 201 -14.91 2.51 -36.91
C ALA A 201 -14.36 1.10 -37.17
N ARG A 202 -13.09 0.98 -37.57
CA ARG A 202 -12.39 -0.30 -37.69
C ARG A 202 -12.23 -1.03 -36.36
N LEU A 203 -11.86 -0.34 -35.29
CA LEU A 203 -11.80 -0.94 -33.95
C LEU A 203 -13.17 -1.42 -33.47
N LYS A 204 -14.24 -0.64 -33.70
CA LYS A 204 -15.61 -1.07 -33.42
C LYS A 204 -15.98 -2.32 -34.21
N ALA A 205 -15.67 -2.35 -35.51
CA ALA A 205 -15.92 -3.51 -36.37
C ALA A 205 -15.08 -4.74 -35.97
N ALA A 206 -13.88 -4.53 -35.44
CA ALA A 206 -13.03 -5.57 -34.84
C ALA A 206 -13.59 -6.09 -33.51
N GLY A 207 -14.58 -5.42 -32.94
CA GLY A 207 -15.33 -5.84 -31.76
C GLY A 207 -14.91 -5.16 -30.46
N VAL A 208 -14.30 -3.98 -30.52
CA VAL A 208 -14.19 -3.08 -29.35
C VAL A 208 -15.58 -2.52 -29.04
N ASP A 209 -16.04 -2.72 -27.81
CA ASP A 209 -17.39 -2.32 -27.39
C ASP A 209 -17.41 -0.95 -26.69
N SER A 210 -16.32 -0.58 -26.00
CA SER A 210 -16.16 0.74 -25.35
C SER A 210 -14.69 1.10 -25.13
N LEU A 211 -14.39 2.38 -24.90
CA LEU A 211 -13.02 2.85 -24.68
C LEU A 211 -12.78 3.34 -23.24
N PRO A 212 -11.65 2.98 -22.62
CA PRO A 212 -11.26 3.54 -21.33
C PRO A 212 -10.89 5.02 -21.46
N GLY A 213 -11.43 5.87 -20.57
CA GLY A 213 -11.17 7.30 -20.49
C GLY A 213 -9.81 7.70 -19.91
N THR A 214 -8.84 6.80 -19.94
CA THR A 214 -7.48 7.05 -19.43
C THR A 214 -6.74 8.04 -20.35
N SER A 215 -5.47 8.36 -20.05
CA SER A 215 -4.69 9.37 -20.77
C SER A 215 -5.17 10.82 -20.61
N ALA A 216 -6.23 11.03 -19.83
CA ALA A 216 -6.75 12.34 -19.45
C ALA A 216 -5.85 13.01 -18.40
N GLU A 217 -5.42 12.26 -17.38
CA GLU A 217 -4.65 12.75 -16.22
C GLU A 217 -5.32 14.02 -15.63
N ILE A 218 -4.78 15.20 -15.94
CA ILE A 218 -5.48 16.48 -15.91
C ILE A 218 -5.53 17.03 -17.35
N LEU A 219 -6.72 17.43 -17.80
CA LEU A 219 -6.95 18.03 -19.12
C LEU A 219 -6.56 19.52 -19.10
N ASP A 220 -5.26 19.79 -18.89
CA ASP A 220 -4.63 21.11 -18.91
C ASP A 220 -3.28 21.00 -19.64
N ASP A 221 -3.15 21.60 -20.82
CA ASP A 221 -1.94 21.46 -21.64
C ASP A 221 -0.69 22.06 -20.98
N LYS A 222 -0.82 23.09 -20.14
CA LYS A 222 0.33 23.68 -19.43
C LYS A 222 0.88 22.71 -18.40
N LEU A 223 0.01 22.01 -17.67
CA LEU A 223 0.40 20.99 -16.72
C LEU A 223 0.91 19.73 -17.44
N ARG A 224 0.24 19.29 -18.51
CA ARG A 224 0.65 18.13 -19.31
C ARG A 224 2.03 18.32 -19.95
N ALA A 225 2.38 19.54 -20.37
CA ALA A 225 3.72 19.86 -20.87
C ALA A 225 4.82 19.61 -19.82
N GLN A 226 4.47 19.69 -18.53
CA GLN A 226 5.38 19.48 -17.41
C GLN A 226 5.46 18.01 -16.99
N VAL A 227 4.32 17.31 -16.88
CA VAL A 227 4.26 15.94 -16.31
C VAL A 227 4.13 14.82 -17.34
N ALA A 228 3.79 15.13 -18.60
CA ALA A 228 3.40 14.16 -19.62
C ALA A 228 3.95 14.52 -21.02
N LYS A 229 5.19 15.02 -21.10
CA LYS A 229 5.74 15.56 -22.35
C LYS A 229 5.61 14.57 -23.52
N GLY A 230 4.98 15.03 -24.60
CA GLY A 230 4.78 14.26 -25.83
C GLY A 230 3.56 13.34 -25.82
N ARG A 231 2.72 13.33 -24.78
CA ARG A 231 1.35 12.79 -24.86
C ARG A 231 0.49 13.65 -25.79
N LEU A 232 -0.68 13.13 -26.16
CA LEU A 232 -1.72 13.87 -26.87
C LEU A 232 -2.12 15.17 -26.15
N SER A 233 -2.51 16.21 -26.89
CA SER A 233 -3.05 17.46 -26.34
C SER A 233 -4.46 17.25 -25.77
N VAL A 234 -4.96 18.24 -25.02
CA VAL A 234 -6.37 18.24 -24.56
C VAL A 234 -7.32 18.19 -25.76
N GLU A 235 -7.08 18.97 -26.80
CA GLU A 235 -7.89 18.98 -28.01
C GLU A 235 -7.92 17.61 -28.70
N GLU A 236 -6.76 16.95 -28.83
CA GLU A 236 -6.67 15.61 -29.40
C GLU A 236 -7.43 14.59 -28.54
N TRP A 237 -7.34 14.68 -27.21
CA TRP A 237 -8.07 13.79 -26.31
C TRP A 237 -9.59 13.96 -26.49
N VAL A 238 -10.05 15.22 -26.51
CA VAL A 238 -11.46 15.56 -26.75
C VAL A 238 -11.91 15.07 -28.13
N ALA A 239 -11.07 15.20 -29.16
CA ALA A 239 -11.38 14.73 -30.51
C ALA A 239 -11.58 13.21 -30.55
N VAL A 240 -10.71 12.42 -29.92
CA VAL A 240 -10.85 10.96 -29.85
C VAL A 240 -12.14 10.56 -29.14
N VAL A 241 -12.38 11.10 -27.94
CA VAL A 241 -13.56 10.76 -27.13
C VAL A 241 -14.86 11.17 -27.82
N SER A 242 -14.93 12.40 -28.33
CA SER A 242 -16.13 12.89 -29.02
C SER A 242 -16.40 12.11 -30.32
N THR A 243 -15.36 11.64 -31.01
CA THR A 243 -15.51 10.82 -32.21
C THR A 243 -15.98 9.41 -31.86
N ALA A 244 -15.47 8.83 -30.76
CA ALA A 244 -15.97 7.55 -30.25
C ALA A 244 -17.47 7.64 -29.93
N HIS A 245 -17.92 8.69 -29.22
CA HIS A 245 -19.34 8.91 -28.92
C HIS A 245 -20.19 9.02 -30.18
N ARG A 246 -19.76 9.79 -31.20
CA ARG A 246 -20.48 9.88 -32.49
C ARG A 246 -20.59 8.55 -33.22
N LEU A 247 -19.60 7.68 -33.08
CA LEU A 247 -19.63 6.32 -33.62
C LEU A 247 -20.41 5.33 -32.73
N GLY A 248 -21.05 5.80 -31.66
CA GLY A 248 -21.81 4.98 -30.71
C GLY A 248 -20.94 4.08 -29.84
N LEU A 249 -19.68 4.44 -29.62
CA LEU A 249 -18.80 3.79 -28.64
C LEU A 249 -18.85 4.59 -27.33
N PRO A 250 -19.42 4.02 -26.24
CA PRO A 250 -19.33 4.65 -24.94
C PRO A 250 -17.89 4.72 -24.45
N THR A 251 -17.61 5.69 -23.59
CA THR A 251 -16.30 5.79 -22.95
C THR A 251 -16.44 5.96 -21.44
N THR A 252 -15.40 5.60 -20.69
CA THR A 252 -15.29 6.06 -19.30
C THR A 252 -14.58 7.43 -19.28
N SER A 253 -14.45 8.07 -18.12
CA SER A 253 -13.69 9.31 -17.94
C SER A 253 -12.90 9.27 -16.64
N THR A 254 -11.68 9.82 -16.63
CA THR A 254 -10.78 9.71 -15.49
C THR A 254 -10.11 11.04 -15.16
N MET A 255 -9.81 11.26 -13.88
CA MET A 255 -9.04 12.42 -13.42
C MET A 255 -8.02 11.97 -12.37
N MET A 256 -6.73 12.03 -12.70
CA MET A 256 -5.69 11.78 -11.71
C MET A 256 -5.48 13.04 -10.87
N PHE A 257 -5.43 12.93 -9.54
CA PHE A 257 -5.30 14.08 -8.64
C PHE A 257 -4.40 13.78 -7.43
N GLY A 258 -4.02 14.83 -6.71
CA GLY A 258 -3.17 14.79 -5.52
C GLY A 258 -1.67 14.86 -5.79
N PHE A 259 -1.23 15.31 -6.97
CA PHE A 259 0.20 15.36 -7.33
C PHE A 259 0.73 16.79 -7.39
N CYS A 260 0.40 17.60 -8.38
CA CYS A 260 0.87 19.00 -8.45
C CYS A 260 -0.14 19.95 -9.11
N GLU A 261 -1.35 19.47 -9.38
CA GLU A 261 -2.43 20.25 -9.93
C GLU A 261 -3.04 21.20 -8.89
N SER A 262 -3.63 22.29 -9.39
CA SER A 262 -4.40 23.22 -8.57
C SER A 262 -5.88 22.82 -8.49
N PRO A 263 -6.61 23.24 -7.43
CA PRO A 263 -8.07 23.08 -7.36
C PRO A 263 -8.81 23.62 -8.59
N ARG A 264 -8.31 24.73 -9.18
CA ARG A 264 -8.83 25.27 -10.44
C ARG A 264 -8.72 24.28 -11.59
N GLN A 265 -7.60 23.58 -11.69
CA GLN A 265 -7.39 22.60 -12.77
C GLN A 265 -8.30 21.39 -12.62
N LEU A 266 -8.53 20.92 -11.39
CA LEU A 266 -9.53 19.89 -11.09
C LEU A 266 -10.94 20.35 -11.51
N ALA A 267 -11.32 21.57 -11.14
CA ALA A 267 -12.60 22.17 -11.51
C ALA A 267 -12.79 22.28 -13.03
N ASN A 268 -11.79 22.82 -13.75
CA ASN A 268 -11.82 22.94 -15.20
C ASN A 268 -11.92 21.59 -15.89
N HIS A 269 -11.23 20.56 -15.38
CA HIS A 269 -11.33 19.20 -15.89
C HIS A 269 -12.78 18.69 -15.81
N MET A 270 -13.42 18.78 -14.64
CA MET A 270 -14.80 18.32 -14.46
C MET A 270 -15.79 19.08 -15.33
N VAL A 271 -15.65 20.40 -15.46
CA VAL A 271 -16.49 21.21 -16.34
C VAL A 271 -16.31 20.81 -17.80
N LEU A 272 -15.07 20.56 -18.25
CA LEU A 272 -14.82 20.09 -19.62
C LEU A 272 -15.49 18.75 -19.90
N LEU A 273 -15.43 17.79 -18.95
CA LEU A 273 -16.14 16.52 -19.09
C LEU A 273 -17.65 16.71 -19.21
N ARG A 274 -18.24 17.60 -18.38
CA ARG A 274 -19.67 17.95 -18.47
C ARG A 274 -20.03 18.50 -19.85
N GLU A 275 -19.21 19.39 -20.41
CA GLU A 275 -19.48 19.97 -21.73
C GLU A 275 -19.37 18.94 -22.87
N ILE A 276 -18.48 17.96 -22.76
CA ILE A 276 -18.40 16.84 -23.72
C ILE A 276 -19.67 15.98 -23.60
N GLN A 277 -20.08 15.68 -22.36
CA GLN A 277 -21.29 14.90 -22.11
C GLN A 277 -22.55 15.61 -22.64
N LYS A 278 -22.68 16.93 -22.44
CA LYS A 278 -23.77 17.72 -23.03
C LYS A 278 -23.83 17.60 -24.55
N LYS A 279 -22.68 17.59 -25.23
CA LYS A 279 -22.62 17.44 -26.68
C LYS A 279 -23.05 16.05 -27.14
N ALA A 280 -22.68 15.01 -26.40
CA ALA A 280 -23.13 13.64 -26.67
C ALA A 280 -24.66 13.53 -26.50
N GLU A 281 -25.20 14.03 -25.38
CA GLU A 281 -26.64 14.07 -25.11
C GLU A 281 -27.41 14.88 -26.16
N ALA A 282 -26.92 16.07 -26.52
CA ALA A 282 -27.55 16.92 -27.54
C ALA A 282 -27.52 16.29 -28.94
N SER A 283 -26.61 15.35 -29.19
CA SER A 283 -26.52 14.60 -30.45
C SER A 283 -27.22 13.25 -30.39
N ASP A 284 -27.92 12.95 -29.29
CA ASP A 284 -28.58 11.66 -29.02
C ASP A 284 -27.64 10.44 -29.19
N VAL A 285 -26.38 10.60 -28.77
CA VAL A 285 -25.38 9.53 -28.78
C VAL A 285 -24.95 9.18 -27.36
N VAL A 286 -24.49 7.94 -27.20
CA VAL A 286 -23.98 7.48 -25.91
C VAL A 286 -22.67 8.19 -25.58
N GLY A 287 -22.60 8.77 -24.38
CA GLY A 287 -21.45 9.53 -23.91
C GLY A 287 -20.61 8.76 -22.89
N PHE A 288 -20.26 9.44 -21.80
CA PHE A 288 -19.56 8.85 -20.67
C PHE A 288 -20.48 7.93 -19.85
N THR A 289 -20.00 6.71 -19.56
CA THR A 289 -20.71 5.79 -18.66
C THR A 289 -20.41 6.06 -17.19
N GLU A 290 -19.20 6.52 -16.89
CA GLU A 290 -18.71 6.77 -15.54
C GLU A 290 -17.60 7.84 -15.50
N PHE A 291 -17.43 8.42 -14.31
CA PHE A 291 -16.27 9.22 -13.94
C PHE A 291 -15.50 8.55 -12.81
N VAL A 292 -14.17 8.51 -12.95
CA VAL A 292 -13.26 7.84 -12.01
C VAL A 292 -12.18 8.82 -11.53
N PRO A 293 -12.32 9.41 -10.32
CA PRO A 293 -11.22 10.11 -9.67
C PRO A 293 -10.15 9.10 -9.24
N LEU A 294 -8.90 9.35 -9.63
CA LEU A 294 -7.78 8.45 -9.39
C LEU A 294 -6.72 9.16 -8.54
N GLY A 295 -6.53 8.72 -7.30
CA GLY A 295 -5.42 9.21 -6.48
C GLY A 295 -4.07 8.93 -7.13
N PHE A 296 -3.20 9.94 -7.14
CA PHE A 296 -1.80 9.76 -7.52
C PHE A 296 -1.08 8.90 -6.50
N VAL A 297 -0.37 7.86 -6.97
CA VAL A 297 0.48 7.00 -6.15
C VAL A 297 1.92 7.29 -6.54
N ALA A 298 2.68 7.89 -5.62
CA ALA A 298 3.97 8.48 -5.96
C ALA A 298 5.15 7.50 -5.91
N SER A 299 5.05 6.41 -5.14
CA SER A 299 6.17 5.53 -4.74
C SER A 299 7.10 5.18 -5.90
N GLU A 300 6.54 4.74 -7.03
CA GLU A 300 7.30 4.33 -8.21
C GLU A 300 7.27 5.35 -9.38
N ALA A 301 6.63 6.51 -9.20
CA ALA A 301 6.46 7.50 -10.25
C ALA A 301 7.78 8.22 -10.59
N PRO A 302 8.23 8.25 -11.86
CA PRO A 302 9.48 8.90 -12.26
C PRO A 302 9.63 10.38 -11.84
N MET A 303 8.54 11.15 -11.79
CA MET A 303 8.53 12.56 -11.40
C MET A 303 8.62 12.77 -9.89
N TRP A 304 8.22 11.76 -9.10
CA TRP A 304 8.45 11.73 -7.67
C TRP A 304 9.91 11.40 -7.34
N LYS A 305 10.49 10.43 -8.06
CA LYS A 305 11.88 9.99 -7.88
C LYS A 305 12.94 11.00 -8.35
N ARG A 306 12.58 12.00 -9.15
CA ARG A 306 13.51 13.01 -9.69
C ARG A 306 13.35 14.34 -8.96
N ALA A 307 14.31 14.70 -8.13
CA ALA A 307 14.36 16.02 -7.51
C ALA A 307 14.67 17.12 -8.56
N GLY A 308 13.91 18.23 -8.55
CA GLY A 308 14.46 19.52 -9.02
C GLY A 308 13.68 20.39 -10.02
N ALA A 309 12.42 20.14 -10.39
CA ALA A 309 11.70 21.06 -11.29
C ALA A 309 10.20 21.29 -11.00
N LEU A 310 9.52 20.33 -10.37
CA LEU A 310 8.09 20.37 -10.10
C LEU A 310 7.85 20.12 -8.61
N GLN A 311 6.97 20.91 -7.98
CA GLN A 311 6.46 20.63 -6.64
C GLN A 311 5.44 19.48 -6.73
N VAL A 312 5.95 18.25 -6.79
CA VAL A 312 5.14 17.02 -6.79
C VAL A 312 4.87 16.60 -5.35
N ARG A 313 3.63 16.21 -5.07
CA ARG A 313 3.16 15.67 -3.80
C ARG A 313 3.13 14.13 -3.82
N PRO A 314 3.17 13.47 -2.65
CA PRO A 314 3.15 12.00 -2.56
C PRO A 314 1.78 11.36 -2.93
N GLY A 315 0.73 12.17 -3.08
CA GLY A 315 -0.64 11.72 -3.33
C GLY A 315 -1.67 12.63 -2.64
N PRO A 316 -2.98 12.35 -2.82
CA PRO A 316 -4.02 13.03 -2.08
C PRO A 316 -4.10 12.54 -0.63
N THR A 317 -4.47 13.43 0.29
CA THR A 317 -4.91 13.04 1.65
C THR A 317 -6.32 12.45 1.59
N GLY A 318 -6.73 11.68 2.60
CA GLY A 318 -8.10 11.13 2.67
C GLY A 318 -9.19 12.21 2.58
N VAL A 319 -8.96 13.40 3.14
CA VAL A 319 -9.87 14.55 3.00
C VAL A 319 -9.98 15.03 1.55
N GLU A 320 -8.87 15.08 0.82
CA GLU A 320 -8.88 15.47 -0.59
C GLU A 320 -9.54 14.41 -1.48
N VAL A 321 -9.42 13.13 -1.12
CA VAL A 321 -10.16 12.04 -1.77
C VAL A 321 -11.66 12.25 -1.61
N LEU A 322 -12.13 12.52 -0.40
CA LEU A 322 -13.57 12.80 -0.16
C LEU A 322 -14.04 14.05 -0.90
N LYS A 323 -13.24 15.13 -0.90
CA LYS A 323 -13.56 16.34 -1.66
C LYS A 323 -13.64 16.07 -3.15
N ALA A 324 -12.68 15.33 -3.73
CA ALA A 324 -12.69 15.02 -5.16
C ALA A 324 -13.97 14.31 -5.58
N HIS A 325 -14.46 13.37 -4.77
CA HIS A 325 -15.72 12.66 -5.04
C HIS A 325 -16.95 13.54 -4.81
N ALA A 326 -16.99 14.28 -3.70
CA ALA A 326 -18.13 15.13 -3.36
C ALA A 326 -18.31 16.27 -4.38
N VAL A 327 -17.21 16.95 -4.73
CA VAL A 327 -17.22 17.99 -5.76
C VAL A 327 -17.59 17.40 -7.12
N ALA A 328 -17.04 16.25 -7.50
CA ALA A 328 -17.39 15.59 -8.75
C ALA A 328 -18.90 15.31 -8.85
N ARG A 329 -19.52 14.77 -7.78
CA ARG A 329 -20.96 14.51 -7.76
C ARG A 329 -21.79 15.78 -7.97
N LEU A 330 -21.40 16.90 -7.35
CA LEU A 330 -22.12 18.16 -7.48
C LEU A 330 -21.89 18.83 -8.84
N VAL A 331 -20.68 18.77 -9.39
CA VAL A 331 -20.34 19.40 -10.68
C VAL A 331 -20.88 18.60 -11.87
N LEU A 332 -20.80 17.27 -11.79
CA LEU A 332 -21.28 16.31 -12.79
C LEU A 332 -22.68 15.77 -12.43
N ASN A 333 -23.52 16.64 -11.85
CA ASN A 333 -24.83 16.30 -11.33
C ASN A 333 -25.68 15.54 -12.39
N PRO A 334 -26.04 14.26 -12.16
CA PRO A 334 -26.81 13.47 -13.13
C PRO A 334 -28.22 13.98 -13.41
N LEU A 335 -28.73 14.89 -12.58
CA LEU A 335 -30.05 15.51 -12.75
C LEU A 335 -29.99 16.75 -13.66
N LEU A 336 -28.82 17.11 -14.18
CA LEU A 336 -28.60 18.23 -15.08
C LEU A 336 -28.00 17.77 -16.42
N PRO A 337 -28.17 18.55 -17.50
CA PRO A 337 -27.51 18.28 -18.78
C PRO A 337 -25.98 18.17 -18.61
N GLY A 338 -25.39 17.16 -19.24
CA GLY A 338 -23.96 16.86 -19.10
C GLY A 338 -23.59 16.10 -17.83
N GLY A 339 -24.58 15.69 -17.03
CA GLY A 339 -24.37 14.92 -15.82
C GLY A 339 -23.79 13.54 -16.10
N ILE A 340 -22.90 13.06 -15.24
CA ILE A 340 -22.36 11.70 -15.35
C ILE A 340 -22.96 10.87 -14.22
N ARG A 341 -23.79 9.89 -14.59
CA ARG A 341 -24.58 9.10 -13.64
C ARG A 341 -23.70 8.39 -12.61
N ASN A 342 -22.67 7.69 -13.07
CA ASN A 342 -21.89 6.81 -12.22
C ASN A 342 -20.57 7.45 -11.81
N LEU A 343 -20.34 7.48 -10.50
CA LEU A 343 -19.09 7.92 -9.90
C LEU A 343 -18.44 6.72 -9.22
N GLN A 344 -17.33 6.27 -9.81
CA GLN A 344 -16.62 5.06 -9.39
C GLN A 344 -15.53 5.39 -8.36
N VAL A 345 -15.41 4.53 -7.35
CA VAL A 345 -14.30 4.53 -6.39
C VAL A 345 -13.08 3.80 -6.95
N SER A 346 -11.88 4.13 -6.48
CA SER A 346 -10.66 3.39 -6.81
C SER A 346 -10.12 2.66 -5.58
N TRP A 347 -10.75 1.54 -5.19
CA TRP A 347 -10.33 0.76 -4.02
C TRP A 347 -8.87 0.28 -4.09
N VAL A 348 -8.35 0.00 -5.30
CA VAL A 348 -6.95 -0.42 -5.47
C VAL A 348 -5.96 0.68 -5.07
N LYS A 349 -6.38 1.95 -5.16
CA LYS A 349 -5.56 3.12 -4.80
C LYS A 349 -5.78 3.54 -3.35
N GLU A 350 -7.04 3.59 -2.92
CA GLU A 350 -7.42 4.19 -1.62
C GLU A 350 -7.67 3.16 -0.51
N GLY A 351 -7.88 1.89 -0.85
CA GLY A 351 -8.26 0.81 0.06
C GLY A 351 -9.77 0.73 0.34
N PHE A 352 -10.21 -0.39 0.91
CA PHE A 352 -11.63 -0.68 1.13
C PHE A 352 -12.32 0.26 2.13
N LYS A 353 -11.63 0.66 3.21
CA LYS A 353 -12.18 1.60 4.20
C LYS A 353 -12.45 2.98 3.59
N MET A 354 -11.51 3.50 2.80
CA MET A 354 -11.72 4.76 2.08
C MET A 354 -12.79 4.62 1.00
N ALA A 355 -12.84 3.48 0.29
CA ALA A 355 -13.91 3.22 -0.68
C ALA A 355 -15.30 3.30 -0.04
N GLN A 356 -15.48 2.76 1.18
CA GLN A 356 -16.73 2.92 1.94
C GLN A 356 -17.03 4.39 2.26
N LEU A 357 -16.03 5.16 2.70
CA LEU A 357 -16.23 6.60 2.96
C LEU A 357 -16.59 7.36 1.68
N MET A 358 -15.99 7.02 0.53
CA MET A 358 -16.31 7.63 -0.76
C MET A 358 -17.75 7.39 -1.20
N LEU A 359 -18.33 6.22 -0.87
CA LEU A 359 -19.76 5.94 -1.10
C LEU A 359 -20.68 6.87 -0.29
N THR A 360 -20.20 7.46 0.80
CA THR A 360 -20.90 8.49 1.58
C THR A 360 -20.53 9.92 1.14
N ALA A 361 -19.73 10.07 0.09
CA ALA A 361 -19.29 11.34 -0.46
C ALA A 361 -19.67 11.47 -1.95
N GLY A 362 -20.77 10.83 -2.34
CA GLY A 362 -21.35 10.94 -3.68
C GLY A 362 -21.01 9.81 -4.65
N ALA A 363 -20.10 8.88 -4.32
CA ALA A 363 -19.84 7.72 -5.15
C ALA A 363 -21.00 6.70 -5.10
N ASN A 364 -21.19 5.93 -6.17
CA ASN A 364 -22.23 4.89 -6.26
C ASN A 364 -21.75 3.59 -6.90
N ASP A 365 -20.47 3.52 -7.25
CA ASP A 365 -19.89 2.36 -7.92
C ASP A 365 -18.55 2.00 -7.28
N LEU A 366 -18.39 0.72 -6.93
CA LEU A 366 -17.19 0.13 -6.33
C LEU A 366 -16.12 -0.22 -7.37
N GLY A 367 -16.42 -0.12 -8.65
CA GLY A 367 -15.52 -0.44 -9.75
C GLY A 367 -15.39 -1.93 -10.03
N GLY A 368 -14.25 -2.28 -10.65
CA GLY A 368 -13.95 -3.63 -11.08
C GLY A 368 -13.40 -4.52 -9.97
N THR A 369 -13.54 -5.84 -10.13
CA THR A 369 -12.80 -6.84 -9.34
C THR A 369 -11.30 -6.83 -9.68
N LEU A 370 -10.91 -6.32 -10.86
CA LEU A 370 -9.54 -6.11 -11.33
C LEU A 370 -8.65 -7.34 -11.24
N MET A 371 -9.08 -8.50 -11.74
CA MET A 371 -8.27 -9.74 -11.68
C MET A 371 -6.86 -9.47 -12.24
N ASN A 372 -5.82 -9.58 -11.41
CA ASN A 372 -4.42 -9.35 -11.79
C ASN A 372 -4.13 -7.89 -12.22
N GLU A 373 -4.53 -6.91 -11.40
CA GLU A 373 -4.17 -5.50 -11.62
C GLU A 373 -2.64 -5.30 -11.55
N SER A 374 -2.04 -4.78 -12.62
CA SER A 374 -0.60 -4.59 -12.75
C SER A 374 -0.13 -3.12 -12.74
N ILE A 375 -0.97 -2.14 -13.08
CA ILE A 375 -0.58 -0.74 -13.23
C ILE A 375 -0.46 -0.05 -11.87
N SER A 376 -1.47 -0.19 -11.01
CA SER A 376 -1.48 0.39 -9.66
C SER A 376 -0.48 -0.33 -8.76
N THR A 377 -0.34 -1.65 -8.90
CA THR A 377 0.72 -2.41 -8.21
C THR A 377 2.11 -1.95 -8.65
N ALA A 378 2.34 -1.74 -9.95
CA ALA A 378 3.60 -1.19 -10.45
C ALA A 378 3.86 0.25 -9.96
N ALA A 379 2.81 1.02 -9.67
CA ALA A 379 2.91 2.35 -9.07
C ALA A 379 3.19 2.33 -7.55
N GLY A 380 3.06 1.16 -6.91
CA GLY A 380 3.30 0.97 -5.48
C GLY A 380 2.02 0.95 -4.62
N ALA A 381 0.84 0.72 -5.20
CA ALA A 381 -0.39 0.56 -4.44
C ALA A 381 -0.42 -0.82 -3.75
N GLY A 382 -0.70 -0.83 -2.43
CA GLY A 382 -0.63 -2.02 -1.57
C GLY A 382 -1.97 -2.72 -1.28
N HIS A 383 -3.08 -2.25 -1.86
CA HIS A 383 -4.43 -2.73 -1.51
C HIS A 383 -4.87 -4.01 -2.24
N GLY A 384 -3.92 -4.74 -2.86
CA GLY A 384 -4.17 -6.00 -3.56
C GLY A 384 -4.37 -5.87 -5.07
N GLN A 385 -4.45 -7.02 -5.74
CA GLN A 385 -4.59 -7.16 -7.20
C GLN A 385 -5.89 -7.88 -7.60
N LEU A 386 -6.82 -8.02 -6.65
CA LEU A 386 -8.15 -8.58 -6.80
C LEU A 386 -9.01 -8.08 -5.64
N ALA A 387 -10.22 -7.61 -5.93
CA ALA A 387 -11.30 -7.52 -4.95
C ALA A 387 -12.32 -8.60 -5.25
N ALA A 388 -12.53 -9.54 -4.34
CA ALA A 388 -13.50 -10.58 -4.58
C ALA A 388 -14.92 -9.98 -4.55
N PRO A 389 -15.86 -10.49 -5.38
CA PRO A 389 -17.24 -10.03 -5.37
C PRO A 389 -17.88 -10.01 -3.97
N LYS A 390 -17.56 -10.97 -3.10
CA LYS A 390 -18.02 -11.01 -1.70
C LYS A 390 -17.57 -9.78 -0.90
N ASP A 391 -16.33 -9.33 -1.11
CA ASP A 391 -15.76 -8.21 -0.37
C ASP A 391 -16.47 -6.93 -0.81
N LEU A 392 -16.66 -6.73 -2.12
CA LEU A 392 -17.39 -5.58 -2.66
C LEU A 392 -18.85 -5.55 -2.18
N ARG A 393 -19.53 -6.71 -2.17
CA ARG A 393 -20.88 -6.82 -1.59
C ARG A 393 -20.89 -6.47 -0.10
N ARG A 394 -19.87 -6.90 0.66
CA ARG A 394 -19.74 -6.64 2.09
C ARG A 394 -19.59 -5.15 2.37
N LEU A 395 -18.78 -4.43 1.59
CA LEU A 395 -18.59 -3.00 1.75
C LEU A 395 -19.90 -2.21 1.61
N ALA A 396 -20.74 -2.57 0.64
CA ALA A 396 -22.05 -1.96 0.46
C ALA A 396 -23.02 -2.35 1.59
N TRP A 397 -23.02 -3.62 1.99
CA TRP A 397 -23.87 -4.13 3.06
C TRP A 397 -23.60 -3.47 4.41
N GLU A 398 -22.33 -3.28 4.79
CA GLU A 398 -21.92 -2.60 6.04
C GLU A 398 -22.35 -1.12 6.07
N LEU A 399 -22.62 -0.51 4.90
CA LEU A 399 -23.20 0.84 4.78
C LEU A 399 -24.74 0.83 4.78
N GLY A 400 -25.36 -0.33 4.96
CA GLY A 400 -26.81 -0.52 4.87
C GLY A 400 -27.36 -0.40 3.46
N ARG A 401 -26.53 -0.59 2.42
CA ARG A 401 -26.90 -0.42 1.02
C ARG A 401 -27.01 -1.75 0.28
N GLY A 402 -27.93 -1.79 -0.70
CA GLY A 402 -28.00 -2.92 -1.64
C GLY A 402 -26.81 -2.90 -2.59
N CYS A 403 -26.49 -4.03 -3.19
CA CYS A 403 -25.38 -4.16 -4.12
C CYS A 403 -25.83 -4.81 -5.43
N ALA A 404 -25.23 -4.47 -6.57
CA ALA A 404 -25.48 -5.17 -7.82
C ALA A 404 -24.21 -5.39 -8.66
N GLN A 405 -24.09 -6.59 -9.20
CA GLN A 405 -23.18 -6.85 -10.32
C GLN A 405 -23.77 -6.19 -11.56
N ARG A 406 -23.00 -5.31 -12.20
CA ARG A 406 -23.35 -4.63 -13.44
C ARG A 406 -22.56 -5.14 -14.64
N SER A 407 -23.03 -4.86 -15.85
CA SER A 407 -22.22 -4.86 -17.07
C SER A 407 -21.34 -3.60 -17.15
N THR A 408 -20.45 -3.54 -18.15
CA THR A 408 -19.68 -2.32 -18.48
C THR A 408 -20.59 -1.16 -18.92
N SER A 409 -21.73 -1.47 -19.55
CA SER A 409 -22.78 -0.51 -19.92
C SER A 409 -23.76 -0.19 -18.78
N TYR A 410 -23.46 -0.62 -17.55
CA TYR A 410 -24.24 -0.37 -16.33
C TYR A 410 -25.62 -1.06 -16.23
N GLU A 411 -25.90 -2.03 -17.09
CA GLU A 411 -27.06 -2.92 -16.94
C GLU A 411 -26.91 -3.80 -15.70
N ARG A 412 -27.99 -4.03 -14.97
CA ARG A 412 -27.99 -4.89 -13.78
C ARG A 412 -28.01 -6.35 -14.20
N LEU A 413 -26.96 -7.09 -13.87
CA LEU A 413 -26.84 -8.52 -14.16
C LEU A 413 -27.33 -9.35 -12.98
N LYS A 414 -26.96 -8.95 -11.76
CA LYS A 414 -27.40 -9.58 -10.51
C LYS A 414 -27.56 -8.51 -9.43
N SER A 415 -28.72 -8.45 -8.80
CA SER A 415 -28.97 -7.55 -7.67
C SER A 415 -29.04 -8.33 -6.36
N PHE A 416 -28.48 -7.73 -5.32
CA PHE A 416 -28.39 -8.25 -3.97
C PHE A 416 -29.00 -7.21 -3.05
N ALA A 417 -30.19 -7.50 -2.53
CA ALA A 417 -30.85 -6.62 -1.57
C ALA A 417 -30.00 -6.45 -0.32
N CYS A 418 -30.08 -5.29 0.34
CA CYS A 418 -29.56 -5.12 1.70
C CYS A 418 -30.47 -5.90 2.65
N PRO A 419 -30.10 -7.09 3.16
CA PRO A 419 -31.07 -7.97 3.81
C PRO A 419 -31.09 -7.78 5.33
N GLY A 420 -30.70 -6.60 5.84
CA GLY A 420 -30.58 -6.39 7.27
C GLY A 420 -29.38 -7.17 7.84
N THR A 421 -29.58 -7.92 8.94
CA THR A 421 -28.49 -8.36 9.83
C THR A 421 -27.85 -9.73 9.52
N ASP A 422 -28.28 -10.46 8.49
CA ASP A 422 -27.80 -11.84 8.24
C ASP A 422 -26.89 -11.91 7.00
N TRP A 423 -25.63 -11.48 7.17
CA TRP A 423 -24.60 -11.51 6.12
C TRP A 423 -24.25 -12.94 5.69
N ASP A 424 -24.15 -13.88 6.64
CA ASP A 424 -23.69 -15.24 6.38
C ASP A 424 -24.60 -15.97 5.39
N ARG A 425 -25.91 -15.75 5.48
CA ARG A 425 -26.87 -16.27 4.50
C ARG A 425 -26.64 -15.70 3.10
N ILE A 426 -26.44 -14.39 2.96
CA ILE A 426 -26.17 -13.76 1.64
C ILE A 426 -24.90 -14.35 1.05
N GLU A 427 -23.85 -14.45 1.85
CA GLU A 427 -22.57 -14.95 1.39
C GLU A 427 -22.72 -16.39 0.88
N ALA A 428 -23.44 -17.24 1.61
CA ALA A 428 -23.72 -18.61 1.19
C ALA A 428 -24.52 -18.69 -0.12
N GLU A 429 -25.53 -17.84 -0.31
CA GLU A 429 -26.40 -17.85 -1.50
C GLU A 429 -25.75 -17.20 -2.74
N THR A 430 -24.73 -16.36 -2.55
CA THR A 430 -24.15 -15.52 -3.62
C THR A 430 -22.70 -15.87 -3.98
N LYS A 431 -22.15 -16.91 -3.37
CA LYS A 431 -20.75 -17.33 -3.53
C LYS A 431 -20.43 -17.72 -4.98
N GLY A 432 -19.45 -17.04 -5.58
CA GLY A 432 -18.97 -17.29 -6.94
C GLY A 432 -17.64 -18.07 -7.00
N ALA A 433 -17.21 -18.39 -8.23
CA ALA A 433 -15.89 -18.99 -8.48
C ALA A 433 -14.76 -18.03 -8.06
N LEU A 434 -14.90 -16.74 -8.38
CA LEU A 434 -13.92 -15.72 -8.02
C LEU A 434 -13.82 -15.46 -6.50
N ASP A 435 -14.87 -15.75 -5.73
CA ASP A 435 -14.85 -15.63 -4.26
C ASP A 435 -13.96 -16.69 -3.57
N GLN A 436 -13.53 -17.70 -4.33
CA GLN A 436 -12.82 -18.89 -3.87
C GLN A 436 -11.48 -19.11 -4.56
N VAL A 437 -11.12 -18.23 -5.51
CA VAL A 437 -9.88 -18.37 -6.26
C VAL A 437 -8.68 -18.04 -5.36
N ASP A 438 -7.64 -18.85 -5.44
CA ASP A 438 -6.34 -18.48 -4.90
C ASP A 438 -5.72 -17.39 -5.78
N VAL A 439 -5.46 -16.21 -5.21
CA VAL A 439 -4.90 -15.05 -5.93
C VAL A 439 -3.51 -15.38 -6.50
N ALA A 440 -2.76 -16.30 -5.89
CA ALA A 440 -1.46 -16.76 -6.40
C ALA A 440 -1.56 -17.37 -7.80
N ARG A 441 -2.74 -17.87 -8.20
CA ARG A 441 -3.01 -18.39 -9.55
C ARG A 441 -2.71 -17.38 -10.65
N PHE A 442 -2.88 -16.09 -10.38
CA PHE A 442 -2.69 -15.05 -11.40
C PHE A 442 -1.23 -14.65 -11.60
N GLY A 443 -0.34 -15.02 -10.68
CA GLY A 443 1.01 -14.50 -10.58
C GLY A 443 1.04 -13.00 -10.23
N SER A 444 2.24 -12.44 -10.14
CA SER A 444 2.46 -11.03 -9.85
C SER A 444 3.06 -10.24 -11.02
N PHE A 445 2.96 -8.91 -10.97
CA PHE A 445 3.64 -8.05 -11.94
C PHE A 445 5.16 -8.28 -11.92
N GLN A 446 5.75 -8.49 -10.73
CA GLN A 446 7.17 -8.78 -10.56
C GLN A 446 7.58 -10.10 -11.23
N GLU A 447 6.78 -11.15 -11.10
CA GLU A 447 6.99 -12.42 -11.80
C GLU A 447 6.89 -12.24 -13.32
N LEU A 448 5.93 -11.44 -13.79
CA LEU A 448 5.75 -11.17 -15.21
C LEU A 448 6.97 -10.44 -15.82
N VAL A 449 7.49 -9.40 -15.16
CA VAL A 449 8.66 -8.66 -15.66
C VAL A 449 9.98 -9.44 -15.48
N ALA A 450 10.04 -10.36 -14.52
CA ALA A 450 11.19 -11.25 -14.32
C ALA A 450 11.23 -12.39 -15.35
N SER A 451 10.05 -12.83 -15.83
CA SER A 451 9.95 -13.95 -16.77
C SER A 451 10.70 -13.67 -18.08
N PRO A 452 11.54 -14.60 -18.55
CA PRO A 452 12.18 -14.49 -19.85
C PRO A 452 11.20 -14.75 -21.02
N ASP A 453 10.06 -15.38 -20.76
CA ASP A 453 9.14 -15.89 -21.78
C ASP A 453 8.51 -14.77 -22.60
N TYR A 454 8.20 -13.67 -21.94
CA TYR A 454 7.53 -12.50 -22.54
C TYR A 454 8.45 -11.30 -22.70
N ARG A 455 9.76 -11.46 -22.44
CA ARG A 455 10.71 -10.34 -22.46
C ARG A 455 10.68 -9.64 -23.82
N PHE A 456 10.53 -8.32 -23.79
CA PHE A 456 10.56 -7.51 -25.00
C PHE A 456 11.96 -7.56 -25.62
N LYS A 457 12.07 -8.22 -26.75
CA LYS A 457 13.29 -8.26 -27.54
C LYS A 457 13.23 -7.06 -28.49
N GLY A 458 13.84 -5.95 -28.08
CA GLY A 458 14.07 -4.82 -28.96
C GLY A 458 14.67 -5.32 -30.28
N SER A 459 14.30 -4.72 -31.41
CA SER A 459 14.68 -5.18 -32.75
C SER A 459 16.19 -5.38 -32.89
N GLY A 460 16.63 -6.62 -32.68
CA GLY A 460 18.01 -7.08 -32.66
C GLY A 460 18.00 -8.60 -32.79
N ASN A 461 18.07 -9.08 -34.03
CA ASN A 461 18.29 -10.46 -34.48
C ASN A 461 17.35 -11.57 -33.98
N ARG A 462 16.47 -12.01 -34.89
CA ARG A 462 15.91 -13.37 -34.93
C ARG A 462 17.03 -14.41 -34.98
N LYS A 463 17.11 -15.33 -34.02
CA LYS A 463 17.35 -16.79 -34.21
C LYS A 463 16.77 -17.55 -33.00
N GLY A 464 15.89 -18.52 -33.26
CA GLY A 464 15.09 -19.21 -32.26
C GLY A 464 15.69 -20.49 -31.68
N LYS A 465 14.92 -21.13 -30.79
CA LYS A 465 14.63 -22.57 -30.70
C LYS A 465 13.56 -22.81 -29.61
N GLY A 466 12.65 -23.74 -29.89
CA GLY A 466 11.43 -24.05 -29.13
C GLY A 466 11.64 -24.91 -27.86
N PRO A 467 10.53 -25.41 -27.27
CA PRO A 467 10.42 -25.69 -25.83
C PRO A 467 10.78 -27.13 -25.46
N MET A 468 11.11 -27.35 -24.17
CA MET A 468 11.25 -28.68 -23.55
C MET A 468 10.30 -28.79 -22.36
N ALA A 469 9.59 -29.91 -22.33
CA ALA A 469 8.46 -30.24 -21.48
C ALA A 469 8.87 -30.94 -20.16
N GLY A 470 7.96 -30.87 -19.19
CA GLY A 470 7.63 -31.98 -18.28
C GLY A 470 8.33 -32.01 -16.92
N SER A 471 7.57 -31.88 -15.82
CA SER A 471 6.96 -33.05 -15.17
C SER A 471 6.25 -32.68 -13.87
N SER A 472 5.08 -33.30 -13.70
CA SER A 472 4.14 -33.29 -12.58
C SER A 472 4.59 -34.17 -11.40
N ARG A 473 4.19 -33.81 -10.17
CA ARG A 473 3.84 -34.63 -8.97
C ARG A 473 3.88 -33.69 -7.75
N GLY A 474 2.97 -33.66 -6.77
CA GLY A 474 1.77 -34.41 -6.40
C GLY A 474 1.41 -33.95 -4.98
N TYR A 475 0.15 -33.56 -4.75
CA TYR A 475 -0.35 -33.06 -3.46
C TYR A 475 -0.54 -34.19 -2.44
N SER A 476 -0.33 -33.89 -1.15
CA SER A 476 -0.84 -34.69 -0.02
C SER A 476 -1.32 -33.75 1.10
N THR A 477 -2.56 -33.99 1.53
CA THR A 477 -3.41 -33.23 2.47
C THR A 477 -3.28 -33.68 3.93
N ALA A 478 -3.44 -32.78 4.92
CA ALA A 478 -4.05 -33.00 6.26
C ALA A 478 -3.80 -31.76 7.15
N ARG A 479 -4.61 -31.26 8.08
CA ARG A 479 -6.02 -31.41 8.56
C ARG A 479 -6.15 -30.29 9.61
N ALA A 480 -7.32 -29.68 9.70
CA ALA A 480 -7.65 -28.63 10.68
C ALA A 480 -7.81 -29.19 12.11
N ALA A 481 -7.56 -28.35 13.11
CA ALA A 481 -8.07 -28.51 14.47
C ALA A 481 -8.38 -27.12 15.08
N THR A 482 -9.62 -26.98 15.55
CA THR A 482 -10.20 -25.89 16.35
C THR A 482 -9.77 -25.96 17.82
N VAL A 483 -9.82 -24.84 18.56
CA VAL A 483 -10.68 -24.64 19.78
C VAL A 483 -10.26 -23.41 20.65
N SER A 484 -11.28 -22.60 20.94
CA SER A 484 -11.64 -21.74 22.10
C SER A 484 -10.73 -20.70 22.78
N ASP A 485 -11.39 -19.57 22.99
CA ASP A 485 -11.27 -18.52 24.01
C ASP A 485 -11.12 -19.02 25.47
N GLN A 486 -10.28 -18.35 26.27
CA GLN A 486 -10.44 -18.18 27.72
C GLN A 486 -9.44 -17.15 28.30
N SER A 487 -9.96 -16.25 29.13
CA SER A 487 -9.26 -15.18 29.86
C SER A 487 -8.67 -15.63 31.21
N ALA A 488 -7.43 -15.18 31.47
CA ALA A 488 -6.76 -14.80 32.73
C ALA A 488 -6.73 -15.74 33.96
N ASP A 489 -5.53 -16.27 34.25
CA ASP A 489 -4.89 -16.28 35.58
C ASP A 489 -3.35 -16.39 35.38
N LEU A 490 -2.54 -15.46 35.91
CA LEU A 490 -1.09 -15.39 35.63
C LEU A 490 -0.29 -16.10 36.74
N SER A 491 0.49 -17.11 36.34
CA SER A 491 1.29 -17.97 37.20
C SER A 491 2.65 -17.33 37.56
N ILE A 492 3.40 -17.91 38.50
CA ILE A 492 4.75 -17.46 38.92
C ILE A 492 5.72 -17.28 37.72
N GLY A 493 5.51 -18.00 36.61
CA GLY A 493 6.29 -17.84 35.37
C GLY A 493 6.10 -16.49 34.66
N ASP A 494 5.02 -15.76 34.94
CA ASP A 494 4.70 -14.49 34.28
C ASP A 494 5.45 -13.29 34.85
N ARG A 495 6.23 -13.46 35.92
CA ARG A 495 7.01 -12.39 36.57
C ARG A 495 8.52 -12.46 36.34
N VAL A 496 9.00 -13.37 35.50
CA VAL A 496 10.42 -13.42 35.11
C VAL A 496 10.66 -12.46 33.94
N VAL A 497 11.66 -11.60 34.08
CA VAL A 497 12.15 -10.70 33.03
C VAL A 497 13.58 -11.11 32.69
N THR A 498 13.86 -11.34 31.42
CA THR A 498 15.17 -11.86 30.98
C THR A 498 16.05 -10.79 30.35
N TYR A 499 17.36 -11.01 30.40
CA TYR A 499 18.38 -10.27 29.65
C TYR A 499 19.49 -11.21 29.23
N SER A 500 20.22 -10.88 28.16
CA SER A 500 21.39 -11.63 27.73
C SER A 500 22.68 -10.92 28.17
N PRO A 501 23.59 -11.57 28.92
CA PRO A 501 24.94 -11.05 29.18
C PRO A 501 25.75 -11.03 27.87
N SER A 502 25.83 -9.87 27.24
CA SER A 502 26.29 -9.78 25.85
C SER A 502 27.50 -8.85 25.69
N PHE A 503 28.26 -9.06 24.61
CA PHE A 503 29.25 -8.10 24.13
C PHE A 503 29.09 -7.91 22.62
N THR A 504 28.96 -6.66 22.19
CA THR A 504 28.85 -6.32 20.76
C THR A 504 30.24 -6.21 20.15
N LEU A 505 30.54 -7.09 19.19
CA LEU A 505 31.77 -7.05 18.41
C LEU A 505 31.45 -6.57 17.00
N VAL A 506 32.05 -5.45 16.58
CA VAL A 506 31.82 -4.84 15.26
C VAL A 506 33.04 -5.01 14.37
N PRO A 507 33.06 -5.98 13.43
CA PRO A 507 34.20 -6.17 12.54
C PRO A 507 34.36 -5.03 11.53
N THR A 508 33.28 -4.35 11.17
CA THR A 508 33.31 -3.16 10.31
C THR A 508 32.05 -2.31 10.49
N TYR A 509 32.22 -0.99 10.42
CA TYR A 509 31.12 -0.01 10.37
C TYR A 509 30.80 0.43 8.93
N GLU A 510 31.57 -0.04 7.94
CA GLU A 510 31.34 0.27 6.53
C GLU A 510 29.93 -0.16 6.12
N CYS A 511 29.10 0.80 5.71
CA CYS A 511 27.73 0.54 5.32
C CYS A 511 27.38 1.30 4.05
N PHE A 512 26.95 0.57 3.01
CA PHE A 512 26.56 1.19 1.75
C PHE A 512 25.21 1.90 1.82
N ASN A 513 24.40 1.61 2.84
CA ASN A 513 23.17 2.34 3.11
C ASN A 513 23.47 3.68 3.77
N VAL A 514 22.67 4.69 3.44
CA VAL A 514 22.65 6.00 4.10
C VAL A 514 21.26 6.21 4.71
N CYS A 515 21.06 5.70 5.94
CA CYS A 515 19.84 6.01 6.70
C CYS A 515 20.03 7.33 7.47
N SER A 516 19.06 8.25 7.40
CA SER A 516 19.19 9.57 8.05
C SER A 516 19.16 9.52 9.59
N TYR A 517 18.63 8.45 10.18
CA TYR A 517 18.66 8.20 11.62
C TYR A 517 19.89 7.41 12.09
N CYS A 518 20.80 6.94 11.23
CA CYS A 518 21.79 5.94 11.65
C CYS A 518 23.05 6.57 12.27
N ASN A 519 23.34 6.24 13.54
CA ASN A 519 24.60 6.58 14.25
C ASN A 519 25.74 5.58 14.01
N PHE A 520 25.41 4.41 13.48
CA PHE A 520 26.32 3.27 13.43
C PHE A 520 27.18 3.27 12.15
N ARG A 521 26.66 3.78 11.03
CA ARG A 521 27.30 3.68 9.73
C ARG A 521 28.57 4.53 9.60
N LYS A 522 29.53 4.03 8.82
CA LYS A 522 30.61 4.83 8.20
C LYS A 522 30.53 4.73 6.67
N ASP A 523 30.79 5.85 5.99
CA ASP A 523 30.85 5.91 4.53
C ASP A 523 31.97 5.01 3.99
N VAL A 524 31.70 4.33 2.88
CA VAL A 524 32.68 3.47 2.21
C VAL A 524 33.66 4.35 1.41
N THR A 525 34.84 4.61 1.96
CA THR A 525 35.90 5.38 1.28
C THR A 525 36.81 4.48 0.44
N ARG A 526 37.11 3.27 0.93
CA ARG A 526 37.83 2.20 0.21
C ARG A 526 37.36 0.83 0.73
N GLU A 527 36.82 0.00 -0.16
CA GLU A 527 36.30 -1.33 0.18
C GLU A 527 37.31 -2.17 0.98
N GLY A 528 36.95 -2.55 2.20
CA GLY A 528 37.74 -3.48 3.02
C GLY A 528 38.96 -2.87 3.71
N ALA A 529 39.12 -1.54 3.71
CA ALA A 529 40.30 -0.89 4.29
C ALA A 529 40.31 -0.91 5.82
N ASP A 530 39.14 -0.80 6.46
CA ASP A 530 39.01 -0.65 7.92
C ASP A 530 38.43 -1.90 8.60
N TRP A 531 38.46 -3.05 7.93
CA TRP A 531 37.92 -4.30 8.49
C TRP A 531 38.83 -4.85 9.58
N MET A 532 38.22 -5.31 10.66
CA MET A 532 38.92 -5.96 11.77
C MET A 532 39.57 -7.27 11.29
N SER A 533 40.87 -7.43 11.56
CA SER A 533 41.57 -8.68 11.32
C SER A 533 41.14 -9.78 12.29
N GLU A 534 41.29 -11.03 11.88
CA GLU A 534 41.00 -12.22 12.69
C GLU A 534 41.78 -12.20 14.03
N GLN A 535 43.03 -11.74 14.02
CA GLN A 535 43.86 -11.61 15.23
C GLN A 535 43.37 -10.50 16.17
N GLN A 536 42.81 -9.40 15.64
CA GLN A 536 42.19 -8.37 16.47
C GLN A 536 40.89 -8.87 17.10
N ALA A 537 40.05 -9.57 16.32
CA ALA A 537 38.82 -10.18 16.83
C ALA A 537 39.13 -11.21 17.93
N ARG A 538 40.07 -12.12 17.69
CA ARG A 538 40.51 -13.12 18.68
C ARG A 538 41.00 -12.47 19.98
N ARG A 539 41.89 -11.48 19.90
CA ARG A 539 42.39 -10.77 21.10
C ARG A 539 41.28 -10.12 21.93
N LYS A 540 40.28 -9.52 21.25
CA LYS A 540 39.11 -8.96 21.93
C LYS A 540 38.29 -10.05 22.62
N LEU A 541 38.00 -11.15 21.92
CA LEU A 541 37.23 -12.27 22.48
C LEU A 541 37.96 -12.95 23.65
N GLU A 542 39.27 -13.16 23.56
CA GLU A 542 40.08 -13.73 24.64
C GLU A 542 40.04 -12.87 25.90
N SER A 543 39.98 -11.54 25.76
CA SER A 543 39.87 -10.62 26.91
C SER A 543 38.51 -10.70 27.64
N LEU A 544 37.51 -11.30 27.01
CA LEU A 544 36.17 -11.47 27.60
C LEU A 544 36.01 -12.80 28.33
N VAL A 545 36.94 -13.75 28.17
CA VAL A 545 36.84 -15.07 28.81
C VAL A 545 36.85 -14.90 30.32
N GLY A 546 35.82 -15.46 30.98
CA GLY A 546 35.66 -15.35 32.43
C GLY A 546 35.04 -14.04 32.93
N THR A 547 34.60 -13.14 32.05
CA THR A 547 33.91 -11.89 32.46
C THR A 547 32.42 -12.08 32.72
N GLY A 548 31.86 -13.27 32.44
CA GLY A 548 30.43 -13.54 32.53
C GLY A 548 29.62 -13.20 31.28
N VAL A 549 30.28 -12.76 30.19
CA VAL A 549 29.66 -12.63 28.86
C VAL A 549 29.36 -14.02 28.29
N GLU A 550 28.15 -14.21 27.79
CA GLU A 550 27.67 -15.45 27.15
C GLU A 550 27.40 -15.25 25.66
N GLU A 551 26.80 -14.12 25.28
CA GLU A 551 26.49 -13.76 23.89
C GLU A 551 27.56 -12.86 23.27
N ILE A 552 28.01 -13.21 22.07
CA ILE A 552 28.77 -12.28 21.21
C ILE A 552 27.86 -11.82 20.08
N LEU A 553 27.37 -10.59 20.18
CA LEU A 553 26.58 -9.97 19.13
C LEU A 553 27.52 -9.45 18.04
N VAL A 554 27.63 -10.17 16.94
CA VAL A 554 28.45 -9.78 15.78
C VAL A 554 27.63 -8.87 14.88
N MET A 555 27.96 -7.58 14.90
CA MET A 555 27.28 -6.56 14.09
C MET A 555 28.19 -6.00 13.02
N SER A 556 27.64 -5.61 11.88
CA SER A 556 28.40 -4.84 10.90
C SER A 556 27.50 -3.91 10.11
N GLY A 557 28.12 -2.89 9.48
CA GLY A 557 27.46 -2.21 8.39
C GLY A 557 27.13 -3.18 7.26
N GLU A 558 26.15 -2.82 6.43
CA GLU A 558 25.66 -3.70 5.37
C GLU A 558 26.54 -3.56 4.12
N VAL A 559 26.70 -4.66 3.38
CA VAL A 559 27.46 -4.71 2.13
C VAL A 559 26.54 -5.08 0.97
N HIS A 560 26.60 -4.34 -0.13
CA HIS A 560 25.72 -4.54 -1.28
C HIS A 560 25.82 -6.00 -1.83
N PRO A 561 24.70 -6.67 -2.20
CA PRO A 561 24.71 -8.06 -2.68
C PRO A 561 25.62 -8.35 -3.88
N ARG A 562 25.93 -7.33 -4.68
CA ARG A 562 26.84 -7.41 -5.85
C ARG A 562 28.24 -6.82 -5.59
N ALA A 563 28.57 -6.46 -4.35
CA ALA A 563 29.89 -5.93 -4.02
C ALA A 563 30.98 -7.00 -4.22
N ARG A 564 32.14 -6.60 -4.75
CA ARG A 564 33.24 -7.54 -5.06
C ARG A 564 33.78 -8.22 -3.81
N ASN A 565 33.74 -7.52 -2.69
CA ASN A 565 34.20 -7.98 -1.38
C ASN A 565 33.12 -8.71 -0.57
N ARG A 566 31.90 -8.94 -1.09
CA ARG A 566 30.81 -9.55 -0.30
C ARG A 566 31.16 -10.93 0.24
N ALA A 567 31.78 -11.78 -0.56
CA ALA A 567 32.22 -13.10 -0.11
C ALA A 567 33.24 -13.02 1.04
N ALA A 568 34.16 -12.06 0.98
CA ALA A 568 35.15 -11.82 2.03
C ALA A 568 34.48 -11.29 3.32
N TRP A 569 33.48 -10.42 3.18
CA TRP A 569 32.70 -9.88 4.29
C TRP A 569 31.92 -10.98 5.05
N VAL A 570 31.22 -11.87 4.34
CA VAL A 570 30.55 -13.04 4.96
C VAL A 570 31.56 -13.98 5.61
N SER A 571 32.70 -14.25 4.95
CA SER A 571 33.75 -15.11 5.50
C SER A 571 34.39 -14.53 6.77
N MET A 572 34.56 -13.21 6.85
CA MET A 572 35.02 -12.53 8.06
C MET A 572 34.03 -12.75 9.21
N ALA A 573 32.73 -12.53 8.99
CA ALA A 573 31.71 -12.75 10.02
C ALA A 573 31.71 -14.20 10.52
N GLU A 574 31.78 -15.17 9.61
CA GLU A 574 31.84 -16.60 9.94
C GLU A 574 33.08 -16.96 10.78
N LYS A 575 34.25 -16.42 10.44
CA LYS A 575 35.50 -16.64 11.20
C LYS A 575 35.44 -16.06 12.60
N VAL A 576 34.86 -14.86 12.74
CA VAL A 576 34.64 -14.22 14.04
C VAL A 576 33.70 -15.09 14.89
N CYS A 577 32.58 -15.54 14.32
CA CYS A 577 31.64 -16.45 15.01
C CYS A 577 32.30 -17.79 15.39
N SER A 578 33.08 -18.38 14.48
CA SER A 578 33.85 -19.61 14.74
C SER A 578 34.80 -19.44 15.93
N THR A 579 35.53 -18.32 15.98
CA THR A 579 36.46 -18.01 17.07
C THR A 579 35.73 -17.81 18.39
N ALA A 580 34.58 -17.12 18.38
CA ALA A 580 33.76 -16.93 19.56
C ALA A 580 33.25 -18.27 20.12
N LEU A 581 32.79 -19.19 19.26
CA LEU A 581 32.40 -20.56 19.66
C LEU A 581 33.57 -21.36 20.25
N GLU A 582 34.76 -21.26 19.65
CA GLU A 582 35.95 -21.95 20.17
C GLU A 582 36.32 -21.49 21.59
N LEU A 583 36.06 -20.22 21.90
CA LEU A 583 36.30 -19.62 23.21
C LEU A 583 35.12 -19.84 24.19
N GLY A 584 34.07 -20.52 23.76
CA GLY A 584 32.92 -20.91 24.59
C GLY A 584 31.79 -19.89 24.65
N PHE A 585 31.79 -18.87 23.78
CA PHE A 585 30.68 -17.93 23.66
C PHE A 585 29.67 -18.40 22.61
N LEU A 586 28.45 -17.85 22.66
CA LEU A 586 27.39 -18.10 21.68
C LEU A 586 27.26 -16.89 20.74
N PRO A 587 27.60 -17.04 19.44
CA PRO A 587 27.47 -15.94 18.49
C PRO A 587 26.02 -15.67 18.10
N HIS A 588 25.70 -14.39 17.96
CA HIS A 588 24.47 -13.89 17.37
C HIS A 588 24.84 -12.87 16.29
N THR A 589 24.53 -13.16 15.01
CA THR A 589 24.93 -12.29 13.90
C THR A 589 23.79 -11.36 13.47
N ASN A 590 24.04 -10.05 13.42
CA ASN A 590 23.16 -9.05 12.82
C ASN A 590 23.96 -8.14 11.87
N ILE A 591 24.13 -8.61 10.63
CA ILE A 591 24.99 -7.97 9.61
C ILE A 591 24.20 -7.50 8.38
N GLY A 592 22.87 -7.45 8.46
CA GLY A 592 22.01 -7.07 7.33
C GLY A 592 21.59 -8.24 6.45
N PRO A 593 21.06 -7.95 5.24
CA PRO A 593 20.51 -8.98 4.39
C PRO A 593 21.53 -10.00 3.85
N LEU A 594 21.18 -11.28 3.89
CA LEU A 594 21.98 -12.47 3.55
C LEU A 594 21.22 -13.35 2.56
N GLY A 595 21.91 -13.81 1.51
CA GLY A 595 21.39 -14.84 0.63
C GLY A 595 21.31 -16.20 1.35
N ARG A 596 20.48 -17.10 0.81
CA ARG A 596 20.19 -18.41 1.43
C ARG A 596 21.43 -19.23 1.77
N SER A 597 22.41 -19.27 0.86
CA SER A 597 23.67 -19.99 1.09
C SER A 597 24.57 -19.31 2.13
N GLU A 598 24.56 -17.98 2.21
CA GLU A 598 25.31 -17.21 3.20
C GLU A 598 24.73 -17.44 4.60
N MET A 599 23.40 -17.39 4.72
CA MET A 599 22.70 -17.66 5.97
C MET A 599 22.87 -19.11 6.44
N ALA A 600 22.78 -20.09 5.53
CA ALA A 600 23.02 -21.49 5.86
C ALA A 600 24.45 -21.74 6.40
N ARG A 601 25.47 -21.05 5.85
CA ARG A 601 26.84 -21.13 6.36
C ARG A 601 26.98 -20.52 7.76
N LEU A 602 26.40 -19.34 7.96
CA LEU A 602 26.44 -18.67 9.26
C LEU A 602 25.66 -19.45 10.33
N LYS A 603 24.63 -20.21 9.95
CA LYS A 603 23.83 -21.03 10.86
C LYS A 603 24.68 -22.07 11.58
N GLU A 604 25.70 -22.61 10.91
CA GLU A 604 26.60 -23.60 11.50
C GLU A 604 27.43 -23.07 12.67
N VAL A 605 27.56 -21.74 12.79
CA VAL A 605 28.38 -21.06 13.79
C VAL A 605 27.62 -20.02 14.62
N ASN A 606 26.29 -19.96 14.54
CA ASN A 606 25.49 -18.98 15.28
C ASN A 606 24.39 -19.66 16.12
N ALA A 607 24.18 -19.15 17.32
CA ALA A 607 23.04 -19.50 18.17
C ALA A 607 21.75 -18.80 17.73
N SER A 608 21.86 -17.57 17.24
CA SER A 608 20.75 -16.81 16.68
C SER A 608 21.24 -15.89 15.56
N MET A 609 20.32 -15.40 14.73
CA MET A 609 20.59 -14.34 13.77
C MET A 609 19.56 -13.23 13.90
N GLY A 610 20.00 -12.02 13.58
CA GLY A 610 19.22 -10.81 13.74
C GLY A 610 19.04 -10.04 12.45
N LEU A 611 17.85 -9.47 12.26
CA LEU A 611 17.62 -8.39 11.31
C LEU A 611 16.40 -7.58 11.75
N MET A 612 16.57 -6.29 11.98
CA MET A 612 15.42 -5.39 12.19
C MET A 612 14.60 -5.33 10.91
N LEU A 613 13.30 -5.66 11.01
CA LEU A 613 12.31 -5.38 9.97
C LEU A 613 12.16 -3.87 9.79
N GLU A 614 12.23 -3.15 10.92
CA GLU A 614 12.00 -1.71 11.04
C GLU A 614 10.55 -1.34 10.74
N GLN A 615 10.08 -1.51 9.50
CA GLN A 615 8.69 -1.32 9.06
C GLN A 615 8.37 -2.21 7.84
N THR A 616 7.09 -2.44 7.58
CA THR A 616 6.58 -3.12 6.36
C THR A 616 6.37 -2.16 5.18
N VAL A 617 6.65 -0.88 5.37
CA VAL A 617 6.51 0.19 4.39
C VAL A 617 7.84 0.93 4.24
N ALA A 618 8.11 1.44 3.03
CA ALA A 618 9.29 2.28 2.80
C ALA A 618 9.12 3.62 3.52
N LEU A 619 10.16 4.02 4.27
CA LEU A 619 10.20 5.29 4.98
C LEU A 619 11.22 6.23 4.32
N ALA A 620 10.97 7.54 4.38
CA ALA A 620 11.88 8.57 3.83
C ALA A 620 13.28 8.50 4.44
N VAL A 621 13.40 8.02 5.68
CA VAL A 621 14.70 7.83 6.33
C VAL A 621 15.57 6.75 5.67
N HIS A 622 15.00 5.95 4.76
CA HIS A 622 15.64 4.88 4.01
C HIS A 622 15.85 5.21 2.53
N ASP A 623 15.59 6.43 2.06
CA ASP A 623 15.68 6.83 0.64
C ASP A 623 17.02 6.47 -0.02
N PHE A 624 18.10 6.43 0.77
CA PHE A 624 19.45 6.08 0.34
C PHE A 624 19.96 4.79 1.01
N ALA A 625 19.05 3.95 1.50
CA ALA A 625 19.34 2.71 2.20
C ALA A 625 18.65 1.52 1.51
N PRO A 626 19.08 1.15 0.29
CA PRO A 626 18.39 0.17 -0.56
C PRO A 626 18.22 -1.23 0.04
N SER A 627 19.01 -1.64 1.03
CA SER A 627 18.78 -2.93 1.73
C SER A 627 17.92 -2.79 2.98
N LYS A 628 17.38 -1.59 3.27
CA LYS A 628 16.30 -1.35 4.25
C LYS A 628 14.91 -1.54 3.63
N GLU A 629 14.84 -1.84 2.34
CA GLU A 629 13.59 -2.14 1.63
C GLU A 629 12.80 -3.25 2.35
N PRO A 630 11.53 -3.00 2.76
CA PRO A 630 10.75 -3.94 3.55
C PRO A 630 10.62 -5.33 2.93
N SER A 631 10.48 -5.42 1.61
CA SER A 631 10.37 -6.71 0.92
C SER A 631 11.64 -7.55 1.07
N MET A 632 12.82 -6.92 1.06
CA MET A 632 14.09 -7.60 1.29
C MET A 632 14.23 -8.10 2.74
N ARG A 633 13.76 -7.29 3.71
CA ARG A 633 13.72 -7.66 5.13
C ARG A 633 12.78 -8.82 5.38
N MET A 634 11.58 -8.79 4.81
CA MET A 634 10.59 -9.86 4.90
C MET A 634 11.07 -11.14 4.22
N ALA A 635 11.75 -11.04 3.06
CA ALA A 635 12.33 -12.19 2.38
C ALA A 635 13.39 -12.89 3.23
N GLN A 636 14.23 -12.13 3.93
CA GLN A 636 15.19 -12.68 4.90
C GLN A 636 14.49 -13.43 6.03
N LEU A 637 13.44 -12.86 6.62
CA LEU A 637 12.71 -13.50 7.71
C LEU A 637 12.12 -14.84 7.26
N ARG A 638 11.44 -14.88 6.11
CA ARG A 638 10.92 -16.15 5.57
C ARG A 638 12.04 -17.16 5.30
N GLN A 639 13.16 -16.72 4.71
CA GLN A 639 14.33 -17.56 4.47
C GLN A 639 14.92 -18.14 5.77
N ALA A 640 14.96 -17.36 6.84
CA ALA A 640 15.41 -17.82 8.15
C ALA A 640 14.48 -18.90 8.70
N GLY A 641 13.16 -18.73 8.53
CA GLY A 641 12.14 -19.73 8.84
C GLY A 641 12.35 -21.05 8.10
N GLU A 642 12.50 -20.98 6.78
CA GLU A 642 12.78 -22.17 5.94
C GLU A 642 14.05 -22.91 6.36
N LEU A 643 15.09 -22.16 6.73
CA LEU A 643 16.37 -22.72 7.18
C LEU A 643 16.35 -23.15 8.65
N LYS A 644 15.23 -22.95 9.38
CA LYS A 644 15.12 -23.17 10.82
C LYS A 644 16.25 -22.46 11.58
N VAL A 645 16.40 -21.17 11.37
CA VAL A 645 17.35 -20.32 12.11
C VAL A 645 16.56 -19.61 13.22
N PRO A 646 16.92 -19.78 14.51
CA PRO A 646 16.35 -18.96 15.58
C PRO A 646 16.65 -17.49 15.27
N PHE A 647 15.62 -16.65 15.24
CA PHE A 647 15.75 -15.32 14.65
C PHE A 647 15.18 -14.22 15.54
N THR A 648 15.96 -13.16 15.72
CA THR A 648 15.58 -11.95 16.42
C THR A 648 15.30 -10.85 15.41
N THR A 649 14.12 -10.22 15.50
CA THR A 649 13.73 -9.11 14.62
C THR A 649 13.02 -8.04 15.44
N GLY A 650 12.47 -7.01 14.80
CA GLY A 650 11.84 -5.94 15.53
C GLY A 650 11.51 -4.72 14.70
N LEU A 651 10.88 -3.76 15.38
CA LEU A 651 10.50 -2.46 14.86
C LEU A 651 11.37 -1.38 15.51
N LEU A 652 11.87 -0.48 14.68
CA LEU A 652 12.44 0.78 15.13
C LEU A 652 11.32 1.81 15.07
N LEU A 653 11.01 2.42 16.21
CA LEU A 653 9.88 3.33 16.39
C LEU A 653 10.39 4.78 16.38
N GLY A 654 9.64 5.72 15.84
CA GLY A 654 9.95 7.15 15.84
C GLY A 654 10.86 7.59 14.72
N ILE A 655 10.91 6.83 13.62
CA ILE A 655 11.74 7.13 12.44
C ILE A 655 10.91 7.58 11.23
N GLY A 656 9.64 7.92 11.43
CA GLY A 656 8.74 8.46 10.42
C GLY A 656 7.54 7.59 10.11
N GLU A 657 7.39 6.45 10.80
CA GLU A 657 6.22 5.59 10.71
C GLU A 657 5.03 6.13 11.52
N THR A 658 3.81 5.78 11.07
CA THR A 658 2.56 6.05 11.79
C THR A 658 2.18 4.91 12.71
N THR A 659 1.27 5.15 13.66
CA THR A 659 0.72 4.10 14.52
C THR A 659 0.11 2.94 13.74
N CYS A 660 -0.58 3.21 12.61
CA CYS A 660 -1.15 2.15 11.77
C CYS A 660 -0.07 1.25 11.17
N GLN A 661 1.01 1.85 10.66
CA GLN A 661 2.15 1.12 10.07
C GLN A 661 2.89 0.26 11.12
N ARG A 662 2.98 0.73 12.38
CA ARG A 662 3.48 -0.11 13.48
C ARG A 662 2.63 -1.36 13.67
N LEU A 663 1.31 -1.22 13.63
CA LEU A 663 0.38 -2.34 13.80
C LEU A 663 0.47 -3.31 12.62
N GLU A 664 0.51 -2.81 11.38
CA GLU A 664 0.70 -3.63 10.18
C GLU A 664 2.03 -4.39 10.21
N ALA A 665 3.10 -3.74 10.69
CA ALA A 665 4.39 -4.40 10.83
C ALA A 665 4.38 -5.48 11.94
N LEU A 666 3.64 -5.27 13.02
CA LEU A 666 3.42 -6.29 14.05
C LEU A 666 2.58 -7.47 13.52
N ASP A 667 1.56 -7.20 12.71
CA ASP A 667 0.74 -8.24 12.08
C ASP A 667 1.59 -9.09 11.12
N ALA A 668 2.45 -8.47 10.30
CA ALA A 668 3.38 -9.19 9.42
C ALA A 668 4.42 -10.03 10.18
N LEU A 669 4.91 -9.52 11.32
CA LEU A 669 5.79 -10.29 12.21
C LEU A 669 5.06 -11.47 12.85
N ALA A 670 3.80 -11.28 13.23
CA ALA A 670 2.97 -12.36 13.78
C ALA A 670 2.74 -13.46 12.74
N GLU A 671 2.35 -13.11 11.52
CA GLU A 671 2.15 -14.07 10.41
C GLU A 671 3.40 -14.92 10.17
N VAL A 672 4.56 -14.29 10.04
CA VAL A 672 5.83 -14.99 9.79
C VAL A 672 6.28 -15.82 11.01
N ALA A 673 5.99 -15.36 12.22
CA ALA A 673 6.24 -16.12 13.44
C ALA A 673 5.33 -17.35 13.55
N GLU A 674 4.05 -17.24 13.18
CA GLU A 674 3.10 -18.35 13.17
C GLU A 674 3.42 -19.38 12.09
N GLU A 675 3.78 -18.91 10.89
CA GLU A 675 4.06 -19.77 9.74
C GLU A 675 5.27 -20.69 9.98
N PHE A 676 6.34 -20.15 10.55
CA PHE A 676 7.62 -20.85 10.63
C PHE A 676 8.08 -21.17 12.05
N GLY A 677 7.50 -20.53 13.07
CA GLY A 677 7.87 -20.72 14.48
C GLY A 677 9.30 -20.33 14.83
N HIS A 678 9.97 -19.52 14.00
CA HIS A 678 11.41 -19.25 14.12
C HIS A 678 11.76 -17.91 14.77
N VAL A 679 10.81 -16.97 14.76
CA VAL A 679 10.96 -15.68 15.43
C VAL A 679 10.86 -15.91 16.93
N GLN A 680 11.98 -15.75 17.63
CA GLN A 680 12.01 -15.93 19.08
C GLN A 680 11.74 -14.61 19.82
N GLU A 681 12.10 -13.49 19.19
CA GLU A 681 12.09 -12.16 19.79
C GLU A 681 11.66 -11.10 18.78
N VAL A 682 10.79 -10.20 19.25
CA VAL A 682 10.46 -8.95 18.58
C VAL A 682 10.89 -7.79 19.46
N ILE A 683 11.90 -7.06 18.99
CA ILE A 683 12.43 -5.85 19.63
C ILE A 683 11.54 -4.66 19.27
N LEU A 684 11.03 -3.97 20.29
CA LEU A 684 10.35 -2.68 20.13
C LEU A 684 11.28 -1.59 20.62
N GLN A 685 12.01 -1.00 19.68
CA GLN A 685 13.07 -0.05 19.99
C GLN A 685 12.59 1.38 19.72
N PRO A 686 12.41 2.25 20.73
CA PRO A 686 12.21 3.67 20.49
C PRO A 686 13.51 4.29 19.93
N HIS A 687 13.38 5.13 18.90
CA HIS A 687 14.48 5.95 18.41
C HIS A 687 14.73 7.11 19.38
N SER A 688 15.98 7.25 19.82
CA SER A 688 16.43 8.38 20.63
C SER A 688 17.49 9.15 19.85
N LEU A 689 17.33 10.48 19.77
CA LEU A 689 18.22 11.32 18.98
C LEU A 689 19.59 11.45 19.66
N GLY A 690 20.62 10.87 19.05
CA GLY A 690 22.01 10.98 19.47
C GLY A 690 22.70 12.27 19.05
N SER A 691 23.85 12.54 19.65
CA SER A 691 24.62 13.78 19.52
C SER A 691 25.17 14.03 18.10
N SER A 692 25.30 12.97 17.30
CA SER A 692 25.85 13.04 15.93
C SER A 692 24.80 13.02 14.81
N GLN A 693 23.50 12.93 15.14
CA GLN A 693 22.42 12.82 14.16
C GLN A 693 21.81 14.18 13.78
N LYS A 694 21.20 14.21 12.60
CA LYS A 694 20.33 15.31 12.16
C LYS A 694 19.03 14.72 11.61
N LEU A 695 18.01 14.62 12.46
CA LEU A 695 16.67 14.25 12.04
C LEU A 695 15.79 15.50 11.96
N ARG A 696 14.95 15.60 10.94
CA ARG A 696 13.96 16.68 10.83
C ARG A 696 12.73 16.25 11.63
N ASP A 697 12.45 16.96 12.72
CA ASP A 697 11.29 16.74 13.60
C ASP A 697 11.25 15.35 14.29
N PRO A 698 12.21 15.06 15.21
CA PRO A 698 12.26 13.78 15.92
C PRO A 698 11.08 13.62 16.88
N ALA A 699 10.30 12.56 16.70
CA ALA A 699 9.22 12.21 17.62
C ALA A 699 9.80 11.54 18.88
N ASP A 700 9.43 12.05 20.07
CA ASP A 700 9.66 11.32 21.33
C ASP A 700 8.63 10.20 21.45
N VAL A 701 9.02 9.00 21.01
CA VAL A 701 8.15 7.82 20.99
C VAL A 701 8.23 6.97 22.24
N ALA A 702 9.20 7.23 23.14
CA ALA A 702 9.38 6.42 24.35
C ALA A 702 8.13 6.48 25.24
N ALA A 703 7.47 7.64 25.32
CA ALA A 703 6.22 7.80 26.04
C ALA A 703 5.06 6.92 25.49
N SER A 704 5.08 6.60 24.20
CA SER A 704 4.07 5.73 23.56
C SER A 704 4.45 4.25 23.54
N LEU A 705 5.66 3.89 23.99
CA LEU A 705 6.15 2.51 23.94
C LEU A 705 5.24 1.50 24.67
N PRO A 706 4.68 1.79 25.85
CA PRO A 706 3.80 0.85 26.55
C PRO A 706 2.57 0.45 25.72
N GLU A 707 2.01 1.38 24.94
CA GLU A 707 0.88 1.12 24.05
C GLU A 707 1.27 0.19 22.89
N VAL A 708 2.47 0.38 22.34
CA VAL A 708 3.01 -0.48 21.27
C VAL A 708 3.31 -1.88 21.81
N VAL A 709 3.84 -2.00 23.03
CA VAL A 709 4.04 -3.28 23.71
C VAL A 709 2.72 -4.01 23.92
N ALA A 710 1.68 -3.33 24.40
CA ALA A 710 0.35 -3.91 24.57
C ALA A 710 -0.22 -4.39 23.24
N ALA A 711 -0.04 -3.62 22.16
CA ALA A 711 -0.49 -3.97 20.83
C ALA A 711 0.27 -5.19 20.26
N ALA A 712 1.59 -5.26 20.48
CA ALA A 712 2.42 -6.38 20.08
C ALA A 712 2.05 -7.66 20.82
N ARG A 713 1.78 -7.58 22.13
CA ARG A 713 1.43 -8.77 22.92
C ARG A 713 0.12 -9.40 22.48
N LYS A 714 -0.84 -8.59 22.04
CA LYS A 714 -2.13 -9.04 21.49
C LYS A 714 -2.02 -9.72 20.13
N ARG A 715 -0.95 -9.46 19.37
CA ARG A 715 -0.78 -9.92 17.99
C ARG A 715 0.21 -11.07 17.85
N LEU A 716 1.35 -10.94 18.51
CA LEU A 716 2.43 -11.91 18.39
C LEU A 716 2.07 -13.22 19.09
N PRO A 717 2.50 -14.37 18.56
CA PRO A 717 2.31 -15.67 19.21
C PRO A 717 2.90 -15.70 20.63
N PRO A 718 2.32 -16.46 21.57
CA PRO A 718 2.81 -16.53 22.96
C PRO A 718 4.28 -16.95 23.09
N GLY A 719 4.79 -17.74 22.12
CA GLY A 719 6.19 -18.15 22.07
C GLY A 719 7.19 -17.03 21.71
N VAL A 720 6.72 -15.92 21.15
CA VAL A 720 7.56 -14.76 20.81
C VAL A 720 7.71 -13.86 22.03
N ARG A 721 8.95 -13.58 22.43
CA ARG A 721 9.26 -12.62 23.50
C ARG A 721 9.26 -11.20 22.95
N ILE A 722 8.65 -10.28 23.70
CA ILE A 722 8.70 -8.85 23.41
C ILE A 722 9.87 -8.26 24.18
N GLN A 723 10.83 -7.73 23.43
CA GLN A 723 12.04 -7.12 23.95
C GLN A 723 11.92 -5.59 23.93
N VAL A 724 12.29 -4.92 25.03
CA VAL A 724 12.39 -3.46 25.11
C VAL A 724 13.78 -3.04 25.64
N PRO A 725 14.47 -2.08 25.00
CA PRO A 725 15.84 -1.70 25.38
C PRO A 725 15.85 -0.71 26.56
N PRO A 726 16.35 -1.08 27.76
CA PRO A 726 16.22 -0.24 28.94
C PRO A 726 17.07 1.05 28.85
N ASN A 727 18.19 1.05 28.14
CA ASN A 727 19.03 2.24 27.94
C ASN A 727 18.29 3.35 27.16
N LEU A 728 17.41 2.98 26.23
CA LEU A 728 16.62 3.92 25.43
C LEU A 728 15.29 4.30 26.10
N ILE A 729 15.05 3.85 27.34
CA ILE A 729 13.86 4.16 28.12
C ILE A 729 14.24 4.94 29.39
N LEU A 730 15.20 4.42 30.16
CA LEU A 730 15.53 4.92 31.50
C LEU A 730 16.18 6.30 31.52
N HIS A 731 16.74 6.76 30.39
CA HIS A 731 17.30 8.12 30.30
C HIS A 731 16.22 9.22 30.26
N HIS A 732 14.96 8.87 30.01
CA HIS A 732 13.85 9.82 30.09
C HIS A 732 13.45 10.11 31.54
N THR A 733 12.93 11.30 31.82
CA THR A 733 12.45 11.70 33.16
C THR A 733 11.40 10.74 33.73
N ARG A 734 10.55 10.16 32.87
CA ARG A 734 9.54 9.14 33.22
C ARG A 734 9.99 7.71 32.91
N GLY A 735 11.29 7.47 32.68
CA GLY A 735 11.80 6.20 32.16
C GLY A 735 11.46 4.99 33.03
N ALA A 736 11.57 5.11 34.35
CA ALA A 736 11.20 4.04 35.27
C ALA A 736 9.70 3.68 35.17
N GLU A 737 8.82 4.67 35.04
CA GLU A 737 7.37 4.47 34.86
C GLU A 737 7.08 3.79 33.51
N ILE A 738 7.70 4.28 32.42
CA ILE A 738 7.53 3.71 31.08
C ILE A 738 7.96 2.25 31.06
N LEU A 739 9.10 1.91 31.67
CA LEU A 739 9.56 0.51 31.73
C LEU A 739 8.58 -0.36 32.52
N ARG A 740 8.06 0.11 33.66
CA ARG A 740 7.03 -0.59 34.44
C ARG A 740 5.77 -0.86 33.62
N GLU A 741 5.27 0.14 32.90
CA GLU A 741 4.09 0.01 32.05
C GLU A 741 4.34 -0.98 30.88
N CYS A 742 5.53 -0.98 30.28
CA CYS A 742 5.90 -1.98 29.27
C CYS A 742 5.87 -3.41 29.84
N LEU A 743 6.40 -3.63 31.04
CA LEU A 743 6.35 -4.94 31.70
C LEU A 743 4.91 -5.34 32.03
N ALA A 744 4.09 -4.43 32.54
CA ALA A 744 2.67 -4.69 32.78
C ALA A 744 1.93 -5.10 31.48
N ASN A 745 2.34 -4.55 30.33
CA ASN A 745 1.75 -4.81 29.02
C ASN A 745 2.34 -6.02 28.27
N GLY A 746 3.27 -6.76 28.87
CA GLY A 746 3.74 -8.04 28.34
C GLY A 746 5.17 -8.05 27.78
N ALA A 747 5.94 -6.98 27.91
CA ALA A 747 7.40 -7.05 27.69
C ALA A 747 8.02 -7.98 28.73
N ARG A 748 8.88 -8.90 28.27
CA ARG A 748 9.53 -9.90 29.15
C ARG A 748 11.02 -10.06 28.89
N ASP A 749 11.57 -9.28 27.98
CA ASP A 749 12.99 -9.30 27.66
C ASP A 749 13.57 -7.88 27.58
N LEU A 750 14.78 -7.70 28.10
CA LEU A 750 15.50 -6.42 28.11
C LEU A 750 16.67 -6.40 27.12
N GLY A 751 16.85 -7.48 26.35
CA GLY A 751 17.85 -7.63 25.32
C GLY A 751 19.24 -7.96 25.83
N GLY A 752 20.21 -7.85 24.93
CA GLY A 752 21.62 -7.92 25.25
C GLY A 752 22.06 -6.68 26.03
N ILE A 753 22.51 -6.89 27.27
CA ILE A 753 23.12 -5.83 28.07
C ILE A 753 24.63 -5.95 27.91
N SER A 754 25.23 -4.93 27.30
CA SER A 754 26.67 -4.83 26.99
C SER A 754 27.28 -3.66 27.76
N PRO A 755 28.59 -3.69 28.08
CA PRO A 755 29.27 -2.54 28.68
C PRO A 755 29.17 -1.25 27.85
N ARG A 756 29.00 -1.39 26.53
CA ARG A 756 28.84 -0.28 25.59
C ARG A 756 27.82 -0.63 24.51
N ASP A 757 26.94 0.31 24.20
CA ASP A 757 26.08 0.25 23.02
C ASP A 757 26.84 0.82 21.81
N GLU A 758 27.09 -0.01 20.80
CA GLU A 758 27.79 0.40 19.58
C GLU A 758 26.84 1.06 18.56
N VAL A 759 25.52 0.85 18.69
CA VAL A 759 24.49 1.42 17.82
C VAL A 759 24.03 2.78 18.33
N ASN A 760 23.83 2.91 19.65
CA ASN A 760 23.37 4.13 20.32
C ASN A 760 24.37 4.56 21.41
N PRO A 761 25.59 5.00 21.05
CA PRO A 761 26.67 5.22 22.00
C PRO A 761 26.43 6.34 23.02
N ASP A 762 25.46 7.23 22.76
CA ASP A 762 25.05 8.29 23.69
C ASP A 762 24.20 7.78 24.87
N PHE A 763 23.69 6.54 24.80
CA PHE A 763 22.75 5.99 25.78
C PHE A 763 23.31 4.71 26.41
N ALA A 764 24.01 4.87 27.54
CA ALA A 764 24.64 3.77 28.24
C ALA A 764 23.62 2.77 28.84
N PHE A 765 23.97 1.49 28.86
CA PHE A 765 23.18 0.48 29.56
C PHE A 765 23.16 0.73 31.07
N PRO A 766 22.00 0.50 31.73
CA PRO A 766 21.91 0.61 33.18
C PRO A 766 22.76 -0.47 33.86
N VAL A 767 23.23 -0.17 35.06
CA VAL A 767 23.95 -1.16 35.88
C VAL A 767 22.97 -2.26 36.30
N LEU A 768 23.36 -3.53 36.17
CA LEU A 768 22.49 -4.68 36.44
C LEU A 768 21.88 -4.68 37.85
N GLU A 769 22.63 -4.17 38.83
CA GLU A 769 22.15 -4.06 40.22
C GLU A 769 21.00 -3.04 40.36
N GLU A 770 21.10 -1.89 39.68
CA GLU A 770 20.05 -0.88 39.65
C GLU A 770 18.79 -1.41 38.96
N LEU A 771 18.98 -2.10 37.84
CA LEU A 771 17.89 -2.74 37.11
C LEU A 771 17.20 -3.84 37.94
N ARG A 772 17.99 -4.66 38.65
CA ARG A 772 17.47 -5.69 39.56
C ARG A 772 16.66 -5.06 40.70
N LYS A 773 17.14 -3.97 41.29
CA LYS A 773 16.43 -3.23 42.34
C LYS A 773 15.08 -2.71 41.82
N LEU A 774 15.10 -2.01 40.68
CA LEU A 774 13.91 -1.47 40.04
C LEU A 774 12.84 -2.54 39.76
N LEU A 775 13.26 -3.71 39.26
CA LEU A 775 12.35 -4.82 38.94
C LEU A 775 11.82 -5.54 40.20
N THR A 776 12.65 -5.69 41.22
CA THR A 776 12.27 -6.36 42.48
C THR A 776 11.23 -5.55 43.25
N GLU A 777 11.31 -4.22 43.22
CA GLU A 777 10.31 -3.31 43.82
C GLU A 777 8.90 -3.54 43.24
N GLU A 778 8.82 -4.02 41.99
CA GLU A 778 7.58 -4.31 41.26
C GLU A 778 7.19 -5.80 41.32
N GLY A 779 7.99 -6.60 42.03
CA GLY A 779 7.82 -8.04 42.16
C GLY A 779 8.19 -8.84 40.90
N TYR A 780 9.01 -8.29 40.00
CA TYR A 780 9.62 -9.03 38.89
C TYR A 780 10.99 -9.61 39.29
N ILE A 781 11.36 -10.74 38.69
CA ILE A 781 12.67 -11.38 38.89
C ILE A 781 13.49 -11.19 37.62
N LEU A 782 14.64 -10.52 37.74
CA LEU A 782 15.61 -10.39 36.64
C LEU A 782 16.49 -11.63 36.55
N GLN A 783 16.51 -12.27 35.38
CA GLN A 783 17.26 -13.50 35.13
C GLN A 783 18.09 -13.39 33.85
N SER A 784 19.32 -13.90 33.86
CA SER A 784 20.11 -14.04 32.63
C SER A 784 19.59 -15.17 31.75
N ARG A 785 19.76 -15.04 30.44
CA ARG A 785 19.44 -16.07 29.45
C ARG A 785 20.52 -16.15 28.36
N LEU A 786 20.51 -17.25 27.62
CA LEU A 786 21.25 -17.43 26.39
C LEU A 786 20.64 -16.59 25.24
N PRO A 787 21.39 -16.32 24.15
CA PRO A 787 20.88 -15.63 22.96
C PRO A 787 19.86 -16.44 22.15
N VAL A 788 19.61 -17.70 22.52
CA VAL A 788 18.64 -18.60 21.90
C VAL A 788 17.79 -19.25 22.98
N TYR A 789 16.48 -19.34 22.75
CA TYR A 789 15.57 -19.95 23.73
C TYR A 789 15.49 -21.47 23.62
N PRO A 790 15.18 -22.18 24.72
CA PRO A 790 15.15 -23.64 24.76
C PRO A 790 14.33 -24.31 23.65
N GLN A 791 13.21 -23.71 23.24
CA GLN A 791 12.37 -24.30 22.18
C GLN A 791 13.06 -24.40 20.81
N HIS A 792 14.17 -23.69 20.59
CA HIS A 792 14.90 -23.72 19.33
C HIS A 792 16.23 -24.48 19.40
N PHE A 793 16.57 -25.11 20.54
CA PHE A 793 17.85 -25.82 20.69
C PHE A 793 18.03 -26.93 19.64
N GLU A 794 16.96 -27.63 19.27
CA GLU A 794 16.99 -28.68 18.23
C GLU A 794 17.33 -28.17 16.83
N TRP A 795 17.24 -26.86 16.60
CA TRP A 795 17.52 -26.27 15.29
C TRP A 795 18.98 -25.86 15.11
N LEU A 796 19.73 -25.84 16.22
CA LEU A 796 21.13 -25.47 16.25
C LEU A 796 22.00 -26.59 15.68
N SER A 797 23.07 -26.18 14.99
CA SER A 797 24.09 -27.13 14.54
C SER A 797 24.68 -27.88 15.74
N GLU A 798 25.19 -29.08 15.51
CA GLU A 798 25.84 -29.85 16.57
C GLU A 798 27.01 -29.07 17.19
N ARG A 799 27.71 -28.29 16.38
CA ARG A 799 28.82 -27.43 16.81
C ARG A 799 28.36 -26.36 17.81
N VAL A 800 27.23 -25.71 17.56
CA VAL A 800 26.66 -24.70 18.46
C VAL A 800 26.07 -25.35 19.70
N ARG A 801 25.34 -26.47 19.56
CA ARG A 801 24.73 -27.19 20.70
C ARG A 801 25.73 -27.62 21.76
N ARG A 802 26.93 -28.04 21.36
CA ARG A 802 28.02 -28.41 22.30
C ARG A 802 28.50 -27.25 23.18
N ASN A 803 28.16 -26.01 22.83
CA ASN A 803 28.49 -24.80 23.57
C ASN A 803 27.32 -24.26 24.41
N LEU A 804 26.13 -24.88 24.35
CA LEU A 804 25.08 -24.62 25.33
C LEU A 804 25.55 -25.20 26.66
N ARG A 805 25.82 -24.33 27.64
CA ARG A 805 26.28 -24.73 28.98
C ARG A 805 25.19 -24.52 30.02
#